data_AF-A0A559J4A8-F1
#
_entry.id   AF-A0A559J4A8-F1
#
_cell.length_a   1.000
_cell.length_b   1.000
_cell.length_c   1.000
_cell.angle_alpha   90.00
_cell.angle_beta   90.00
_cell.angle_gamma   90.00
#
_symmetry.space_group_name_H-M   'P 1'
#
loop_
_entity.id
_entity.type
_entity.pdbx_description
1 polymer ?
#
loop_
_entity_poly.entity_id
_entity_poly.type
_entity_poly.pdbx_seq_one_letter_code
_entity_poly.pdbx_strand_id
1 'polypeptide(L)'
;MFCAVIACMAIFQTIPVHVAEAANQTITMDKAVYLEGESISLSYTGASKKDWIGLYPKGAMPQGSSPSLTWSYTDVTGHSDGKMTFTKALPPGEYEAIYMEDGGYNVFSRVPLSIISLKSPERLSFVDTDSDSNQVAGDVKIKNPIDVSNILNYNLYWGNDVGKLSAHPVIANIPLTVAGATYAEYETYTFAPDTPIPNGATKLFAYSHSLAGESAAGVEVAIPGIPVKKPLVSFEVITDMHITNNKSHVHNKNIEDALQDIIALNPDSSGLMMVGDNTENGTEAEYKELERIFNLYKKDLPETYFVQGNHDVRWSDWGKTSELFAKYTNMKSNYFDVWIDGYHFIFIGTEKGLKDYSYLSETQLKWLDEKLSENASPDKPKFIFHHQPLKNTVAGANEGTLKTNYWYGVRQDTELKKILTKHPQSILFSGHTHWELGAKDTMYNAKYATMFNAAATSYLYTDENKSKDGSQGYFVEVYDDKVLVKGRDFRNDKWIPNAQFEVSLSTQIPFVDPANDPDLTLSNPTIKLVKGTYTPAESVQVAYTSSVREDWIGIFPEGTVLNKSAKPIAKQKTNTIQQPNGTATFAGLNLAPGKYDAVLVGESEYRTDNDNLELGRVTFEIAEQVVDQPEAPQAIAFTDTDTAAGKIGGDVKITPAANENNIEKYVLYWGNDSGKLAGLAPITSVVKTGGSMTYAIAAGTSIPAGATKLFAFSEGKGKESVNYAEVDISDTGVVPPIERPFVVTSAALSTNSAMVDATISVKPTGKLDKAVVVFQLMKGNTPISIAAYEAKVPAEGSTFNAKFNVNRKDGYQVRVFVVSDFNADLTNIGTLLAEPVTLN
;
A
#
# COMPACT_ATOMS: atom_id res chain seq x y z
N MET A 1 47.05 -47.67 35.97
CA MET A 1 46.77 -48.95 35.28
C MET A 1 46.65 -48.63 33.80
N PHE A 2 47.35 -49.38 32.94
CA PHE A 2 47.71 -49.09 31.54
C PHE A 2 46.77 -48.18 30.72
N CYS A 3 47.32 -47.07 30.19
CA CYS A 3 46.77 -46.35 29.04
C CYS A 3 46.89 -47.23 27.78
N ALA A 4 45.76 -47.67 27.25
CA ALA A 4 45.70 -48.25 25.91
C ALA A 4 45.22 -47.17 24.93
N VAL A 5 46.14 -46.70 24.09
CA VAL A 5 45.82 -45.97 22.86
C VAL A 5 45.15 -46.97 21.92
N ILE A 6 43.84 -46.84 21.71
CA ILE A 6 43.13 -47.61 20.67
C ILE A 6 43.39 -46.91 19.34
N ALA A 7 44.39 -47.40 18.61
CA ALA A 7 44.52 -47.18 17.19
C ALA A 7 43.51 -48.09 16.47
N CYS A 8 42.52 -47.51 15.79
CA CYS A 8 41.64 -48.25 14.88
C CYS A 8 42.44 -48.71 13.66
N MET A 9 42.93 -49.95 13.69
CA MET A 9 43.36 -50.68 12.50
C MET A 9 42.11 -51.31 11.85
N ALA A 10 41.68 -50.76 10.71
CA ALA A 10 40.62 -51.37 9.90
C ALA A 10 41.17 -52.61 9.19
N ILE A 11 40.67 -53.79 9.54
CA ILE A 11 40.85 -55.02 8.78
C ILE A 11 39.78 -55.03 7.69
N PHE A 12 40.17 -54.83 6.43
CA PHE A 12 39.28 -55.02 5.28
C PHE A 12 39.05 -56.52 5.07
N GLN A 13 37.87 -57.02 5.45
CA GLN A 13 37.31 -58.23 4.85
C GLN A 13 36.54 -57.83 3.60
N THR A 14 36.99 -58.32 2.45
CA THR A 14 36.35 -58.12 1.15
C THR A 14 35.07 -58.96 1.06
N ILE A 15 33.91 -58.30 1.15
CA ILE A 15 32.63 -58.78 0.63
C ILE A 15 32.44 -58.10 -0.74
N PRO A 16 31.95 -58.78 -1.79
CA PRO A 16 31.78 -58.16 -3.09
C PRO A 16 30.67 -57.10 -3.02
N VAL A 17 31.08 -55.83 -2.92
CA VAL A 17 30.23 -54.67 -3.16
C VAL A 17 30.33 -54.37 -4.65
N HIS A 18 29.20 -54.36 -5.34
CA HIS A 18 29.10 -53.67 -6.62
C HIS A 18 29.55 -52.23 -6.40
N VAL A 19 30.70 -51.86 -6.96
CA VAL A 19 31.18 -50.48 -6.99
C VAL A 19 30.19 -49.68 -7.84
N ALA A 20 29.25 -49.01 -7.17
CA ALA A 20 28.53 -47.89 -7.73
C ALA A 20 29.39 -46.64 -7.53
N GLU A 21 29.46 -45.79 -8.55
CA GLU A 21 30.14 -44.50 -8.57
C GLU A 21 29.81 -43.67 -7.32
N ALA A 22 30.77 -42.86 -6.84
CA ALA A 22 30.56 -41.96 -5.71
C ALA A 22 29.37 -41.02 -6.01
N ALA A 23 28.28 -41.15 -5.23
CA ALA A 23 27.11 -40.29 -5.35
C ALA A 23 27.48 -38.84 -4.97
N ASN A 24 27.03 -37.85 -5.76
CA ASN A 24 27.20 -36.42 -5.46
C ASN A 24 26.32 -35.96 -4.27
N GLN A 25 25.44 -36.85 -3.77
CA GLN A 25 24.50 -36.62 -2.68
C GLN A 25 25.12 -36.87 -1.31
N THR A 26 25.50 -35.79 -0.62
CA THR A 26 26.17 -35.88 0.68
C THR A 26 25.37 -35.19 1.78
N ILE A 27 25.56 -35.65 3.02
CA ILE A 27 25.12 -34.98 4.24
C ILE A 27 26.36 -34.52 4.99
N THR A 28 26.31 -33.33 5.56
CA THR A 28 27.28 -32.85 6.56
C THR A 28 26.48 -32.41 7.79
N MET A 29 26.72 -33.08 8.92
CA MET A 29 26.15 -32.67 10.20
C MET A 29 26.83 -31.38 10.68
N ASP A 30 26.10 -30.49 11.34
CA ASP A 30 26.73 -29.32 11.97
C ASP A 30 27.55 -29.71 13.21
N LYS A 31 27.17 -30.81 13.89
CA LYS A 31 27.88 -31.41 15.02
C LYS A 31 27.87 -32.95 14.93
N ALA A 32 28.87 -33.58 15.53
CA ALA A 32 28.90 -35.05 15.67
C ALA A 32 28.25 -35.56 16.96
N VAL A 33 28.07 -34.66 17.95
CA VAL A 33 27.51 -34.98 19.27
C VAL A 33 26.54 -33.86 19.64
N TYR A 34 25.34 -34.23 20.11
CA TYR A 34 24.28 -33.32 20.52
C TYR A 34 23.89 -33.61 21.97
N LEU A 35 23.35 -32.61 22.66
CA LEU A 35 22.74 -32.81 23.98
C LEU A 35 21.33 -33.40 23.84
N GLU A 36 20.93 -34.19 24.82
CA GLU A 36 19.54 -34.65 24.94
C GLU A 36 18.55 -33.47 24.89
N GLY A 37 17.64 -33.49 23.91
CA GLY A 37 16.66 -32.42 23.67
C GLY A 37 17.13 -31.29 22.73
N GLU A 38 18.40 -31.27 22.32
CA GLU A 38 18.91 -30.35 21.31
C GLU A 38 18.37 -30.70 19.91
N SER A 39 18.09 -29.68 19.09
CA SER A 39 17.72 -29.90 17.69
C SER A 39 18.93 -30.31 16.86
N ILE A 40 18.72 -31.26 15.94
CA ILE A 40 19.78 -31.81 15.10
C ILE A 40 19.75 -31.13 13.73
N SER A 41 20.82 -30.41 13.39
CA SER A 41 20.93 -29.68 12.14
C SER A 41 21.97 -30.30 11.20
N LEU A 42 21.73 -30.19 9.90
CA LEU A 42 22.64 -30.68 8.87
C LEU A 42 22.48 -29.88 7.58
N SER A 43 23.49 -29.97 6.72
CA SER A 43 23.41 -29.55 5.32
C SER A 43 23.49 -30.75 4.40
N TYR A 44 22.82 -30.66 3.25
CA TYR A 44 22.87 -31.68 2.20
C TYR A 44 23.20 -31.04 0.85
N THR A 45 23.78 -31.82 -0.04
CA THR A 45 24.11 -31.42 -1.42
C THR A 45 23.55 -32.40 -2.43
N GLY A 46 23.30 -31.95 -3.66
CA GLY A 46 22.99 -32.82 -4.79
C GLY A 46 21.56 -33.40 -4.81
N ALA A 47 20.63 -32.83 -4.04
CA ALA A 47 19.24 -33.27 -3.97
C ALA A 47 18.56 -33.34 -5.33
N SER A 48 17.74 -34.36 -5.49
CA SER A 48 16.92 -34.66 -6.65
C SER A 48 15.47 -34.97 -6.24
N LYS A 49 14.60 -35.14 -7.24
CA LYS A 49 13.13 -35.24 -7.18
C LYS A 49 12.45 -35.40 -5.80
N LYS A 50 12.55 -36.55 -5.13
CA LYS A 50 11.95 -36.80 -3.81
C LYS A 50 12.95 -37.37 -2.82
N ASP A 51 14.19 -36.90 -2.90
CA ASP A 51 15.19 -37.35 -1.95
C ASP A 51 14.82 -36.88 -0.54
N TRP A 52 15.18 -37.68 0.46
CA TRP A 52 14.77 -37.45 1.83
C TRP A 52 15.82 -37.93 2.80
N ILE A 53 15.84 -37.31 3.97
CA ILE A 53 16.80 -37.61 5.03
C ILE A 53 16.03 -38.07 6.25
N GLY A 54 16.46 -39.19 6.84
CA GLY A 54 15.87 -39.75 8.04
C GLY A 54 16.92 -39.99 9.13
N LEU A 55 16.51 -39.83 10.40
CA LEU A 55 17.32 -40.19 11.55
C LEU A 55 16.99 -41.61 12.01
N TYR A 56 18.02 -42.41 12.25
CA TYR A 56 17.92 -43.83 12.59
C TYR A 56 18.84 -44.19 13.75
N PRO A 57 18.51 -45.21 14.57
CA PRO A 57 19.50 -45.83 15.45
C PRO A 57 20.70 -46.33 14.64
N LYS A 58 21.91 -46.23 15.19
CA LYS A 58 23.13 -46.66 14.51
C LYS A 58 23.06 -48.13 14.10
N GLY A 59 23.37 -48.40 12.84
CA GLY A 59 23.31 -49.73 12.22
C GLY A 59 21.92 -50.16 11.76
N ALA A 60 20.88 -49.34 11.90
CA ALA A 60 19.56 -49.69 11.38
C ALA A 60 19.54 -49.71 9.83
N MET A 61 18.84 -50.71 9.29
CA MET A 61 18.63 -50.86 7.84
C MET A 61 17.32 -50.15 7.46
N PRO A 62 17.36 -49.08 6.65
CA PRO A 62 16.16 -48.35 6.23
C PRO A 62 15.24 -49.23 5.38
N GLN A 63 14.00 -49.43 5.83
CA GLN A 63 12.95 -50.11 5.09
C GLN A 63 11.59 -49.84 5.72
N GLY A 64 10.48 -50.16 5.04
CA GLY A 64 9.13 -49.91 5.58
C GLY A 64 8.84 -50.57 6.93
N SER A 65 9.47 -51.71 7.24
CA SER A 65 9.36 -52.39 8.54
C SER A 65 10.33 -51.88 9.62
N SER A 66 11.27 -51.00 9.25
CA SER A 66 12.22 -50.32 10.13
C SER A 66 12.18 -48.83 9.81
N PRO A 67 11.11 -48.11 10.24
CA PRO A 67 10.93 -46.71 9.89
C PRO A 67 11.95 -45.81 10.58
N SER A 68 12.17 -44.62 10.02
CA SER A 68 12.98 -43.58 10.64
C SER A 68 12.32 -43.08 11.93
N LEU A 69 13.16 -42.57 12.84
CA LEU A 69 12.69 -41.92 14.06
C LEU A 69 12.02 -40.59 13.73
N THR A 70 12.54 -39.88 12.75
CA THR A 70 11.98 -38.68 12.11
C THR A 70 12.63 -38.51 10.74
N TRP A 71 11.97 -37.79 9.84
CA TRP A 71 12.46 -37.59 8.48
C TRP A 71 11.83 -36.35 7.83
N SER A 72 12.47 -35.84 6.78
CA SER A 72 11.93 -34.80 5.91
C SER A 72 12.43 -34.98 4.48
N TYR A 73 11.63 -34.55 3.50
CA TYR A 73 12.10 -34.38 2.12
C TYR A 73 13.12 -33.23 2.05
N THR A 74 14.07 -33.35 1.13
CA THR A 74 14.95 -32.25 0.74
C THR A 74 14.19 -31.27 -0.17
N ASP A 75 14.48 -29.98 -0.06
CA ASP A 75 13.97 -28.98 -1.00
C ASP A 75 14.60 -29.20 -2.38
N VAL A 76 13.76 -29.36 -3.40
CA VAL A 76 14.13 -29.58 -4.80
C VAL A 76 13.58 -28.46 -5.70
N THR A 77 12.85 -27.49 -5.13
CA THR A 77 12.30 -26.35 -5.86
C THR A 77 13.36 -25.28 -6.07
N GLY A 78 14.27 -25.55 -7.01
CA GLY A 78 15.25 -24.59 -7.52
C GLY A 78 16.65 -24.67 -6.90
N HIS A 79 16.87 -25.49 -5.86
CA HIS A 79 18.17 -25.67 -5.22
C HIS A 79 18.44 -27.16 -4.97
N SER A 80 19.60 -27.68 -5.39
CA SER A 80 20.02 -29.05 -5.08
C SER A 80 20.65 -29.17 -3.69
N ASP A 81 21.00 -28.04 -3.08
CA ASP A 81 21.76 -28.00 -1.84
C ASP A 81 20.94 -27.21 -0.81
N GLY A 82 21.00 -27.62 0.46
CA GLY A 82 20.17 -27.01 1.48
C GLY A 82 20.57 -27.38 2.90
N LYS A 83 19.78 -26.87 3.86
CA LYS A 83 19.91 -27.19 5.29
C LYS A 83 18.62 -27.81 5.79
N MET A 84 18.74 -28.68 6.78
CA MET A 84 17.63 -29.38 7.43
C MET A 84 17.83 -29.37 8.94
N THR A 85 16.73 -29.25 9.70
CA THR A 85 16.76 -29.32 11.16
C THR A 85 15.64 -30.24 11.65
N PHE A 86 15.99 -31.17 12.53
CA PHE A 86 15.07 -32.06 13.21
C PHE A 86 14.89 -31.63 14.66
N THR A 87 13.67 -31.31 15.06
CA THR A 87 13.33 -30.85 16.42
C THR A 87 12.80 -31.95 17.33
N LYS A 88 12.68 -33.19 16.82
CA LYS A 88 12.25 -34.34 17.63
C LYS A 88 13.33 -34.68 18.65
N ALA A 89 13.02 -34.55 19.93
CA ALA A 89 13.89 -35.00 21.01
C ALA A 89 14.11 -36.53 20.92
N LEU A 90 15.38 -36.93 20.98
CA LEU A 90 15.82 -38.32 20.97
C LEU A 90 16.58 -38.60 22.28
N PRO A 91 16.46 -39.81 22.86
CA PRO A 91 17.18 -40.15 24.08
C PRO A 91 18.70 -40.27 23.83
N PRO A 92 19.53 -40.30 24.88
CA PRO A 92 20.96 -40.54 24.74
C PRO A 92 21.26 -41.86 24.03
N GLY A 93 22.15 -41.85 23.05
CA GLY A 93 22.44 -42.99 22.20
C GLY A 93 23.19 -42.65 20.92
N GLU A 94 23.46 -43.67 20.13
CA GLU A 94 24.17 -43.57 18.84
C GLU A 94 23.18 -43.65 17.67
N TYR A 95 23.29 -42.70 16.75
CA TYR A 95 22.37 -42.53 15.63
C TYR A 95 23.09 -42.29 14.30
N GLU A 96 22.35 -42.37 13.20
CA GLU A 96 22.82 -42.03 11.86
C GLU A 96 21.77 -41.18 11.14
N ALA A 97 22.22 -40.11 10.48
CA ALA A 97 21.45 -39.41 9.47
C ALA A 97 21.68 -40.12 8.13
N ILE A 98 20.61 -40.55 7.48
CA ILE A 98 20.65 -41.36 6.26
C ILE A 98 19.98 -40.59 5.13
N TYR A 99 20.71 -40.37 4.04
CA TYR A 99 20.20 -39.74 2.82
C TYR A 99 19.68 -40.80 1.84
N MET A 100 18.43 -40.68 1.40
CA MET A 100 17.76 -41.68 0.55
C MET A 100 17.15 -41.10 -0.71
N GLU A 101 17.10 -41.93 -1.75
CA GLU A 101 16.68 -41.61 -3.12
C GLU A 101 15.16 -41.63 -3.30
N ASP A 102 14.63 -40.57 -3.92
CA ASP A 102 13.32 -40.46 -4.61
C ASP A 102 12.13 -41.17 -3.92
N GLY A 103 11.98 -40.98 -2.61
CA GLY A 103 10.93 -41.58 -1.79
C GLY A 103 11.05 -43.08 -1.53
N GLY A 104 12.14 -43.71 -1.99
CA GLY A 104 12.54 -45.09 -1.68
C GLY A 104 13.57 -45.17 -0.54
N TYR A 105 14.11 -46.36 -0.30
CA TYR A 105 15.10 -46.63 0.76
C TYR A 105 16.51 -46.91 0.22
N ASN A 106 16.77 -46.60 -1.06
CA ASN A 106 18.14 -46.65 -1.60
C ASN A 106 18.95 -45.54 -0.93
N VAL A 107 20.07 -45.91 -0.31
CA VAL A 107 20.88 -45.00 0.50
C VAL A 107 22.01 -44.39 -0.33
N PHE A 108 22.09 -43.06 -0.34
CA PHE A 108 23.23 -42.32 -0.91
C PHE A 108 24.38 -42.19 0.09
N SER A 109 24.08 -41.73 1.31
CA SER A 109 25.08 -41.49 2.35
C SER A 109 24.49 -41.71 3.75
N ARG A 110 25.39 -42.02 4.70
CA ARG A 110 25.08 -42.25 6.11
C ARG A 110 26.12 -41.51 6.93
N VAL A 111 25.71 -40.67 7.88
CA VAL A 111 26.62 -39.92 8.74
C VAL A 111 26.28 -40.20 10.20
N PRO A 112 27.25 -40.64 11.02
CA PRO A 112 27.00 -40.93 12.42
C PRO A 112 26.84 -39.63 13.23
N LEU A 113 25.99 -39.70 14.24
CA LEU A 113 25.90 -38.72 15.32
C LEU A 113 25.61 -39.44 16.64
N SER A 114 25.83 -38.74 17.75
CA SER A 114 25.48 -39.26 19.08
C SER A 114 24.73 -38.22 19.89
N ILE A 115 23.93 -38.69 20.82
CA ILE A 115 23.20 -37.87 21.78
C ILE A 115 23.67 -38.26 23.17
N ILE A 116 24.07 -37.26 23.96
CA ILE A 116 24.60 -37.47 25.30
C ILE A 116 23.74 -36.77 26.33
N SER A 117 23.70 -37.34 27.54
CA SER A 117 23.19 -36.63 28.71
C SER A 117 24.36 -35.93 29.39
N LEU A 118 24.22 -34.63 29.68
CA LEU A 118 25.25 -33.84 30.36
C LEU A 118 24.68 -33.26 31.65
N LYS A 119 25.21 -33.70 32.79
CA LYS A 119 24.79 -33.20 34.11
C LYS A 119 25.46 -31.87 34.40
N SER A 120 24.69 -30.91 34.91
CA SER A 120 25.22 -29.65 35.44
C SER A 120 26.05 -29.90 36.70
N PRO A 121 26.92 -28.97 37.11
CA PRO A 121 27.61 -29.10 38.39
C PRO A 121 26.60 -29.08 39.55
N GLU A 122 26.95 -29.67 40.69
CA GLU A 122 26.03 -29.76 41.84
C GLU A 122 25.96 -28.48 42.65
N ARG A 123 27.09 -27.76 42.76
CA ARG A 123 27.19 -26.52 43.55
C ARG A 123 28.37 -25.69 43.12
N LEU A 124 28.22 -24.37 43.22
CA LEU A 124 29.31 -23.40 43.15
C LEU A 124 29.46 -22.72 44.52
N SER A 125 30.70 -22.50 44.94
CA SER A 125 31.00 -21.69 46.14
C SER A 125 32.23 -20.85 45.88
N PHE A 126 32.23 -19.62 46.38
CA PHE A 126 33.35 -18.69 46.26
C PHE A 126 33.60 -18.02 47.60
N VAL A 127 34.86 -17.96 48.00
CA VAL A 127 35.30 -17.20 49.17
C VAL A 127 36.23 -16.11 48.66
N ASP A 128 35.72 -14.88 48.68
CA ASP A 128 36.54 -13.71 48.39
C ASP A 128 37.46 -13.42 49.57
N THR A 129 38.75 -13.31 49.27
CA THR A 129 39.81 -12.99 50.21
C THR A 129 40.35 -11.58 49.98
N ASP A 130 39.86 -10.89 48.95
CA ASP A 130 40.07 -9.47 48.77
C ASP A 130 39.15 -8.66 49.69
N SER A 131 39.57 -7.45 50.02
CA SER A 131 38.79 -6.53 50.86
C SER A 131 38.24 -5.32 50.06
N ASP A 132 38.70 -5.13 48.82
CA ASP A 132 38.14 -4.14 47.91
C ASP A 132 36.87 -4.68 47.23
N SER A 133 35.76 -3.94 47.32
CA SER A 133 34.47 -4.36 46.75
C SER A 133 34.43 -4.41 45.22
N ASN A 134 35.45 -3.91 44.52
CA ASN A 134 35.55 -3.91 43.06
C ASN A 134 36.55 -4.93 42.52
N GLN A 135 37.19 -5.71 43.40
CA GLN A 135 38.19 -6.72 43.05
C GLN A 135 37.86 -8.01 43.78
N VAL A 136 38.37 -9.13 43.26
CA VAL A 136 38.25 -10.44 43.90
C VAL A 136 39.58 -11.15 43.97
N ALA A 137 39.73 -11.97 45.00
CA ALA A 137 40.84 -12.89 45.15
C ALA A 137 40.38 -14.17 45.86
N GLY A 138 40.95 -15.33 45.54
CA GLY A 138 40.69 -16.57 46.27
C GLY A 138 39.96 -17.65 45.47
N ASP A 139 39.50 -18.69 46.17
CA ASP A 139 39.12 -19.96 45.57
C ASP A 139 37.62 -20.05 45.23
N VAL A 140 37.35 -20.32 43.96
CA VAL A 140 36.08 -20.82 43.45
C VAL A 140 36.12 -22.34 43.46
N LYS A 141 35.15 -22.96 44.14
CA LYS A 141 35.01 -24.43 44.22
C LYS A 141 33.73 -24.88 43.53
N ILE A 142 33.88 -25.80 42.59
CA ILE A 142 32.80 -26.40 41.80
C ILE A 142 32.64 -27.84 42.25
N LYS A 143 31.46 -28.22 42.76
CA LYS A 143 31.17 -29.60 43.15
C LYS A 143 30.78 -30.43 41.93
N ASN A 144 31.49 -31.55 41.73
CA ASN A 144 31.19 -32.49 40.66
C ASN A 144 29.81 -33.15 40.88
N PRO A 145 29.02 -33.37 39.80
CA PRO A 145 27.82 -34.19 39.90
C PRO A 145 28.19 -35.68 40.07
N ILE A 146 27.22 -36.47 40.53
CA ILE A 146 27.38 -37.94 40.66
C ILE A 146 27.87 -38.59 39.35
N ASP A 147 27.36 -38.14 38.19
CA ASP A 147 27.77 -38.63 36.87
C ASP A 147 28.54 -37.57 36.09
N VAL A 148 29.83 -37.84 35.88
CA VAL A 148 30.77 -36.98 35.15
C VAL A 148 31.17 -37.53 33.78
N SER A 149 30.55 -38.62 33.31
CA SER A 149 30.99 -39.41 32.15
C SER A 149 31.14 -38.63 30.84
N ASN A 150 30.36 -37.55 30.67
CA ASN A 150 30.39 -36.69 29.48
C ASN A 150 30.97 -35.30 29.73
N ILE A 151 31.50 -35.03 30.93
CA ILE A 151 32.06 -33.73 31.30
C ILE A 151 33.55 -33.72 30.96
N LEU A 152 33.97 -32.78 30.12
CA LEU A 152 35.38 -32.54 29.79
C LEU A 152 36.01 -31.55 30.77
N ASN A 153 35.28 -30.49 31.10
CA ASN A 153 35.70 -29.41 31.99
C ASN A 153 34.46 -28.61 32.46
N TYR A 154 34.67 -27.69 33.39
CA TYR A 154 33.69 -26.64 33.71
C TYR A 154 34.08 -25.32 33.06
N ASN A 155 33.10 -24.56 32.62
CA ASN A 155 33.28 -23.19 32.16
C ASN A 155 32.78 -22.24 33.26
N LEU A 156 33.66 -21.37 33.75
CA LEU A 156 33.36 -20.36 34.75
C LEU A 156 33.10 -19.00 34.07
N TYR A 157 32.05 -18.28 34.46
CA TYR A 157 31.66 -17.00 33.87
C TYR A 157 31.34 -15.93 34.91
N TRP A 158 31.54 -14.68 34.51
CA TRP A 158 30.93 -13.53 35.16
C TRP A 158 29.45 -13.48 34.79
N GLY A 159 28.61 -13.12 35.75
CA GLY A 159 27.18 -12.96 35.51
C GLY A 159 26.51 -12.08 36.54
N ASN A 160 25.20 -11.97 36.40
CA ASN A 160 24.33 -11.26 37.33
C ASN A 160 22.97 -11.98 37.38
N ASP A 161 21.93 -11.30 37.89
CA ASP A 161 20.59 -11.88 37.99
C ASP A 161 19.92 -12.19 36.64
N VAL A 162 20.47 -11.68 35.52
CA VAL A 162 20.03 -11.98 34.14
C VAL A 162 20.67 -13.28 33.63
N GLY A 163 21.91 -13.57 34.05
CA GLY A 163 22.70 -14.71 33.57
C GLY A 163 24.16 -14.34 33.30
N LYS A 164 24.80 -15.06 32.38
CA LYS A 164 26.20 -14.78 31.95
C LYS A 164 26.28 -13.39 31.32
N LEU A 165 27.33 -12.62 31.65
CA LEU A 165 27.61 -11.36 30.95
C LEU A 165 28.11 -11.65 29.53
N SER A 166 27.29 -11.34 28.52
CA SER A 166 27.57 -11.64 27.11
C SER A 166 28.82 -10.94 26.55
N ALA A 167 29.19 -9.78 27.10
CA ALA A 167 30.39 -9.03 26.70
C ALA A 167 31.70 -9.61 27.27
N HIS A 168 31.61 -10.58 28.20
CA HIS A 168 32.78 -11.17 28.85
C HIS A 168 32.96 -12.65 28.45
N PRO A 169 34.17 -13.06 28.04
CA PRO A 169 34.45 -14.46 27.71
C PRO A 169 34.44 -15.33 28.97
N VAL A 170 34.59 -16.64 28.77
CA VAL A 170 34.81 -17.59 29.86
C VAL A 170 36.01 -17.13 30.70
N ILE A 171 35.84 -17.09 32.03
CA ILE A 171 36.88 -16.76 33.00
C ILE A 171 37.95 -17.85 32.96
N ALA A 172 37.51 -19.10 33.05
CA ALA A 172 38.37 -20.27 33.07
C ALA A 172 37.64 -21.52 32.58
N ASN A 173 38.38 -22.37 31.84
CA ASN A 173 38.01 -23.76 31.59
C ASN A 173 38.71 -24.64 32.63
N ILE A 174 37.97 -25.17 33.57
CA ILE A 174 38.48 -25.89 34.74
C ILE A 174 38.36 -27.40 34.46
N PRO A 175 39.47 -28.10 34.16
CA PRO A 175 39.42 -29.52 33.83
C PRO A 175 39.03 -30.35 35.06
N LEU A 176 38.51 -31.56 34.82
CA LEU A 176 38.28 -32.52 35.89
C LEU A 176 39.61 -33.06 36.43
N THR A 177 39.78 -33.07 37.75
CA THR A 177 40.98 -33.60 38.41
C THR A 177 40.77 -35.06 38.79
N VAL A 178 41.70 -35.93 38.37
CA VAL A 178 41.71 -37.34 38.79
C VAL A 178 42.51 -37.47 40.08
N ALA A 179 41.82 -37.81 41.17
CA ALA A 179 42.42 -38.11 42.47
C ALA A 179 42.55 -39.63 42.65
N GLY A 180 43.66 -40.20 42.19
CA GLY A 180 43.89 -41.65 42.24
C GLY A 180 43.11 -42.41 41.18
N ALA A 181 42.09 -43.19 41.59
CA ALA A 181 41.23 -43.97 40.68
C ALA A 181 39.84 -43.34 40.47
N THR A 182 39.56 -42.21 41.12
CA THR A 182 38.27 -41.52 41.10
C THR A 182 38.47 -40.04 40.79
N TYR A 183 37.44 -39.37 40.28
CA TYR A 183 37.46 -37.91 40.13
C TYR A 183 37.42 -37.23 41.51
N ALA A 184 38.02 -36.05 41.60
CA ALA A 184 37.92 -35.21 42.80
C ALA A 184 36.45 -34.88 43.11
N GLU A 185 36.12 -34.58 44.36
CA GLU A 185 34.76 -34.13 44.71
C GLU A 185 34.53 -32.68 44.26
N TYR A 186 35.58 -31.85 44.32
CA TYR A 186 35.55 -30.45 43.92
C TYR A 186 36.68 -30.15 42.94
N GLU A 187 36.36 -29.36 41.92
CA GLU A 187 37.35 -28.67 41.11
C GLU A 187 37.53 -27.24 41.62
N THR A 188 38.76 -26.73 41.60
CA THR A 188 39.09 -25.41 42.17
C THR A 188 39.73 -24.52 41.11
N TYR A 189 39.27 -23.27 41.06
CA TYR A 189 39.91 -22.18 40.34
C TYR A 189 40.22 -21.05 41.31
N THR A 190 41.42 -20.48 41.23
CA THR A 190 41.86 -19.41 42.13
C THR A 190 41.98 -18.12 41.35
N PHE A 191 41.21 -17.10 41.75
CA PHE A 191 41.44 -15.72 41.29
C PHE A 191 42.75 -15.19 41.86
N ALA A 192 43.55 -14.57 41.00
CA ALA A 192 44.73 -13.83 41.44
C ALA A 192 44.30 -12.63 42.31
N PRO A 193 45.15 -12.17 43.25
CA PRO A 193 44.91 -10.93 43.97
C PRO A 193 44.60 -9.75 43.04
N ASP A 194 43.78 -8.81 43.50
CA ASP A 194 43.40 -7.59 42.79
C ASP A 194 42.70 -7.85 41.43
N THR A 195 42.06 -9.01 41.23
CA THR A 195 41.36 -9.30 39.96
C THR A 195 40.14 -8.40 39.83
N PRO A 196 40.06 -7.50 38.83
CA PRO A 196 38.93 -6.58 38.71
C PRO A 196 37.62 -7.32 38.42
N ILE A 197 36.57 -6.94 39.15
CA ILE A 197 35.20 -7.38 38.87
C ILE A 197 34.69 -6.57 37.67
N PRO A 198 34.26 -7.21 36.57
CA PRO A 198 33.70 -6.48 35.45
C PRO A 198 32.43 -5.73 35.84
N ASN A 199 32.21 -4.58 35.19
CA ASN A 199 31.00 -3.80 35.45
C ASN A 199 29.75 -4.65 35.17
N GLY A 200 28.78 -4.59 36.08
CA GLY A 200 27.55 -5.36 36.00
C GLY A 200 27.62 -6.81 36.48
N ALA A 201 28.79 -7.32 36.91
CA ALA A 201 28.90 -8.65 37.51
C ALA A 201 28.52 -8.62 38.99
N THR A 202 27.57 -9.47 39.38
CA THR A 202 27.17 -9.69 40.79
C THR A 202 27.25 -11.15 41.21
N LYS A 203 27.46 -12.06 40.25
CA LYS A 203 27.52 -13.50 40.44
C LYS A 203 28.63 -14.14 39.60
N LEU A 204 29.03 -15.33 40.02
CA LEU A 204 29.79 -16.28 39.21
C LEU A 204 28.87 -17.41 38.79
N PHE A 205 29.05 -17.92 37.57
CA PHE A 205 28.32 -19.07 37.05
C PHE A 205 29.28 -20.17 36.60
N ALA A 206 28.93 -21.43 36.86
CA ALA A 206 29.65 -22.59 36.35
C ALA A 206 28.72 -23.54 35.58
N TYR A 207 29.18 -23.98 34.41
CA TYR A 207 28.49 -24.91 33.53
C TYR A 207 29.40 -26.09 33.19
N SER A 208 28.82 -27.29 33.07
CA SER A 208 29.54 -28.45 32.56
C SER A 208 29.73 -28.31 31.05
N HIS A 209 30.90 -28.66 30.52
CA HIS A 209 31.20 -28.60 29.09
C HIS A 209 31.57 -29.99 28.55
N SER A 210 31.10 -30.30 27.35
CA SER A 210 31.29 -31.58 26.66
C SER A 210 31.61 -31.37 25.17
N LEU A 211 31.78 -32.46 24.43
CA LEU A 211 31.90 -32.40 22.96
C LEU A 211 30.63 -31.87 22.26
N ALA A 212 29.47 -31.93 22.91
CA ALA A 212 28.21 -31.38 22.38
C ALA A 212 28.02 -29.88 22.69
N GLY A 213 28.82 -29.33 23.61
CA GLY A 213 28.68 -27.98 24.16
C GLY A 213 28.43 -27.98 25.67
N GLU A 214 27.88 -26.89 26.18
CA GLU A 214 27.63 -26.66 27.60
C GLU A 214 26.28 -27.23 28.08
N SER A 215 26.21 -27.61 29.35
CA SER A 215 24.96 -28.04 29.98
C SER A 215 23.91 -26.93 29.91
N ALA A 216 22.64 -27.31 29.70
CA ALA A 216 21.54 -26.34 29.63
C ALA A 216 21.34 -25.56 30.94
N ALA A 217 21.63 -26.19 32.08
CA ALA A 217 21.63 -25.56 33.39
C ALA A 217 23.06 -25.41 33.94
N GLY A 218 23.28 -24.39 34.75
CA GLY A 218 24.50 -24.16 35.50
C GLY A 218 24.20 -23.97 36.98
N VAL A 219 25.25 -23.72 37.76
CA VAL A 219 25.16 -23.30 39.17
C VAL A 219 25.77 -21.92 39.32
N GLU A 220 25.24 -21.14 40.25
CA GLU A 220 25.67 -19.77 40.50
C GLU A 220 26.02 -19.54 41.97
N VAL A 221 26.83 -18.52 42.23
CA VAL A 221 27.09 -17.99 43.56
C VAL A 221 27.24 -16.47 43.48
N ALA A 222 26.69 -15.74 44.45
CA ALA A 222 26.91 -14.30 44.56
C ALA A 222 28.39 -14.01 44.82
N ILE A 223 28.90 -12.92 44.24
CA ILE A 223 30.23 -12.40 44.57
C ILE A 223 30.12 -11.68 45.92
N PRO A 224 30.84 -12.12 46.97
CA PRO A 224 30.79 -11.48 48.28
C PRO A 224 31.18 -10.01 48.22
N GLY A 225 30.62 -9.17 49.10
CA GLY A 225 31.02 -7.77 49.23
C GLY A 225 30.48 -6.81 48.18
N ILE A 226 29.92 -7.31 47.06
CA ILE A 226 29.23 -6.46 46.08
C ILE A 226 27.86 -6.05 46.63
N PRO A 227 27.59 -4.76 46.84
CA PRO A 227 26.26 -4.31 47.20
C PRO A 227 25.32 -4.57 46.01
N VAL A 228 24.30 -5.40 46.22
CA VAL A 228 23.19 -5.54 45.28
C VAL A 228 22.48 -4.19 45.23
N LYS A 229 22.68 -3.43 44.16
CA LYS A 229 21.94 -2.19 43.93
C LYS A 229 20.46 -2.55 43.89
N LYS A 230 19.62 -1.81 44.60
CA LYS A 230 18.18 -1.91 44.43
C LYS A 230 17.78 -1.20 43.13
N PRO A 231 16.79 -1.70 42.39
CA PRO A 231 16.23 -0.95 41.28
C PRO A 231 15.68 0.39 41.78
N LEU A 232 15.85 1.42 40.96
CA LEU A 232 15.25 2.74 41.16
C LEU A 232 13.73 2.68 40.96
N VAL A 233 13.30 1.83 40.02
CA VAL A 233 11.90 1.47 39.74
C VAL A 233 11.87 0.01 39.32
N SER A 234 10.87 -0.74 39.78
CA SER A 234 10.59 -2.09 39.27
C SER A 234 9.11 -2.23 38.95
N PHE A 235 8.76 -2.86 37.84
CA PHE A 235 7.37 -3.01 37.41
C PHE A 235 7.21 -4.26 36.53
N GLU A 236 5.96 -4.71 36.38
CA GLU A 236 5.65 -5.88 35.55
C GLU A 236 4.90 -5.48 34.29
N VAL A 237 5.13 -6.23 33.22
CA VAL A 237 4.47 -6.04 31.93
C VAL A 237 3.85 -7.36 31.51
N ILE A 238 2.53 -7.38 31.39
CA ILE A 238 1.76 -8.52 30.88
C ILE A 238 0.70 -8.04 29.90
N THR A 239 0.20 -8.93 29.06
CA THR A 239 -0.71 -8.57 27.97
C THR A 239 -1.54 -9.78 27.53
N ASP A 240 -2.51 -9.54 26.65
CA ASP A 240 -3.24 -10.56 25.89
C ASP A 240 -3.81 -11.63 26.84
N MET A 241 -4.53 -11.14 27.85
CA MET A 241 -5.18 -11.98 28.86
C MET A 241 -6.39 -12.71 28.27
N HIS A 242 -7.04 -12.13 27.27
CA HIS A 242 -8.23 -12.68 26.60
C HIS A 242 -9.25 -13.22 27.63
N ILE A 243 -9.56 -12.39 28.63
CA ILE A 243 -10.52 -12.77 29.68
C ILE A 243 -11.82 -13.17 29.01
N THR A 244 -12.31 -14.34 29.42
CA THR A 244 -13.60 -14.86 28.98
C THR A 244 -14.64 -14.69 30.08
N ASN A 245 -15.92 -14.81 29.74
CA ASN A 245 -17.02 -14.81 30.71
C ASN A 245 -17.10 -16.11 31.54
N ASN A 246 -16.24 -17.10 31.28
CA ASN A 246 -16.18 -18.34 32.02
C ASN A 246 -15.01 -18.31 33.01
N LYS A 247 -15.33 -18.16 34.30
CA LYS A 247 -14.35 -18.20 35.40
C LYS A 247 -13.39 -19.38 35.35
N SER A 248 -13.83 -20.55 34.88
CA SER A 248 -13.01 -21.77 34.83
C SER A 248 -12.16 -21.89 33.56
N HIS A 249 -12.27 -20.93 32.63
CA HIS A 249 -11.48 -20.93 31.40
C HIS A 249 -9.99 -20.84 31.70
N VAL A 250 -9.17 -21.47 30.86
CA VAL A 250 -7.72 -21.53 31.07
C VAL A 250 -7.10 -20.12 31.06
N HIS A 251 -7.59 -19.21 30.22
CA HIS A 251 -7.15 -17.81 30.20
C HIS A 251 -7.33 -17.13 31.57
N ASN A 252 -8.54 -17.22 32.15
CA ASN A 252 -8.86 -16.64 33.44
C ASN A 252 -8.02 -17.27 34.58
N LYS A 253 -7.67 -18.56 34.49
CA LYS A 253 -6.79 -19.21 35.48
C LYS A 253 -5.35 -18.77 35.34
N ASN A 254 -4.83 -18.73 34.11
CA ASN A 254 -3.46 -18.31 33.85
C ASN A 254 -3.18 -16.90 34.39
N ILE A 255 -4.13 -15.96 34.26
CA ILE A 255 -3.95 -14.63 34.86
C ILE A 255 -4.01 -14.66 36.39
N GLU A 256 -4.88 -15.48 36.99
CA GLU A 256 -4.92 -15.62 38.46
C GLU A 256 -3.56 -16.16 38.98
N ASP A 257 -2.98 -17.15 38.30
CA ASP A 257 -1.66 -17.71 38.61
C ASP A 257 -0.53 -16.67 38.39
N ALA A 258 -0.55 -15.93 37.28
CA ALA A 258 0.42 -14.88 36.99
C ALA A 258 0.42 -13.77 38.04
N LEU A 259 -0.76 -13.30 38.47
CA LEU A 259 -0.87 -12.28 39.51
C LEU A 259 -0.31 -12.78 40.86
N GLN A 260 -0.55 -14.04 41.23
CA GLN A 260 0.02 -14.62 42.45
C GLN A 260 1.55 -14.70 42.39
N ASP A 261 2.11 -15.11 41.25
CA ASP A 261 3.55 -15.20 41.05
C ASP A 261 4.21 -13.81 41.09
N ILE A 262 3.57 -12.79 40.50
CA ILE A 262 4.00 -11.39 40.59
C ILE A 262 4.03 -10.90 42.05
N ILE A 263 2.96 -11.12 42.81
CA ILE A 263 2.87 -10.73 44.22
C ILE A 263 3.97 -11.43 45.05
N ALA A 264 4.26 -12.70 44.74
CA ALA A 264 5.26 -13.47 45.47
C ALA A 264 6.70 -13.02 45.15
N LEU A 265 6.98 -12.66 43.91
CA LEU A 265 8.33 -12.35 43.44
C LEU A 265 8.70 -10.87 43.52
N ASN A 266 7.75 -9.96 43.36
CA ASN A 266 7.97 -8.52 43.46
C ASN A 266 6.85 -7.81 44.26
N PRO A 267 6.76 -8.06 45.58
CA PRO A 267 5.73 -7.43 46.43
C PRO A 267 5.88 -5.91 46.56
N ASP A 268 7.04 -5.35 46.22
CA ASP A 268 7.34 -3.91 46.24
C ASP A 268 7.28 -3.27 44.85
N SER A 269 6.62 -3.93 43.88
CA SER A 269 6.49 -3.41 42.51
C SER A 269 5.87 -2.00 42.49
N SER A 270 6.44 -1.13 41.65
CA SER A 270 5.98 0.23 41.43
C SER A 270 4.74 0.31 40.52
N GLY A 271 4.40 -0.78 39.81
CA GLY A 271 3.22 -0.80 38.94
C GLY A 271 3.10 -2.06 38.09
N LEU A 272 1.87 -2.33 37.64
CA LEU A 272 1.56 -3.43 36.74
C LEU A 272 0.96 -2.90 35.44
N MET A 273 1.61 -3.18 34.32
CA MET A 273 1.29 -2.61 33.01
C MET A 273 0.61 -3.65 32.13
N MET A 274 -0.66 -3.41 31.78
CA MET A 274 -1.50 -4.28 30.95
C MET A 274 -1.59 -3.75 29.54
N VAL A 275 -0.95 -4.45 28.59
CA VAL A 275 -0.70 -3.92 27.24
C VAL A 275 -1.74 -4.39 26.22
N GLY A 276 -3.02 -4.44 26.59
CA GLY A 276 -4.13 -4.71 25.67
C GLY A 276 -4.60 -6.17 25.60
N ASP A 277 -5.66 -6.36 24.81
CA ASP A 277 -6.46 -7.59 24.71
C ASP A 277 -6.81 -8.13 26.10
N ASN A 278 -7.39 -7.22 26.88
CA ASN A 278 -7.80 -7.48 28.26
C ASN A 278 -8.95 -8.47 28.30
N THR A 279 -9.82 -8.42 27.31
CA THR A 279 -10.99 -9.30 27.14
C THR A 279 -10.97 -9.95 25.77
N GLU A 280 -11.55 -11.14 25.64
CA GLU A 280 -11.62 -11.85 24.35
C GLU A 280 -12.57 -11.14 23.37
N ASN A 281 -13.70 -10.59 23.84
CA ASN A 281 -14.73 -10.03 22.97
C ASN A 281 -15.19 -8.61 23.35
N GLY A 282 -14.56 -7.94 24.31
CA GLY A 282 -14.99 -6.61 24.76
C GLY A 282 -16.37 -6.60 25.43
N THR A 283 -16.88 -7.74 25.87
CA THR A 283 -18.23 -7.82 26.45
C THR A 283 -18.25 -7.45 27.92
N GLU A 284 -19.37 -6.90 28.41
CA GLU A 284 -19.50 -6.55 29.83
C GLU A 284 -19.34 -7.77 30.76
N ALA A 285 -19.73 -8.98 30.31
CA ALA A 285 -19.56 -10.19 31.10
C ALA A 285 -18.08 -10.56 31.31
N GLU A 286 -17.24 -10.33 30.30
CA GLU A 286 -15.79 -10.53 30.39
C GLU A 286 -15.14 -9.46 31.26
N TYR A 287 -15.54 -8.19 31.11
CA TYR A 287 -15.07 -7.13 32.00
C TYR A 287 -15.45 -7.33 33.48
N LYS A 288 -16.60 -7.93 33.78
CA LYS A 288 -16.95 -8.33 35.15
C LYS A 288 -16.04 -9.43 35.69
N GLU A 289 -15.62 -10.36 34.85
CA GLU A 289 -14.63 -11.37 35.25
C GLU A 289 -13.24 -10.75 35.45
N LEU A 290 -12.85 -9.79 34.62
CA LEU A 290 -11.63 -8.99 34.83
C LEU A 290 -11.68 -8.29 36.20
N GLU A 291 -12.74 -7.52 36.46
CA GLU A 291 -12.93 -6.85 37.75
C GLU A 291 -12.92 -7.84 38.93
N ARG A 292 -13.59 -8.99 38.79
CA ARG A 292 -13.58 -10.03 39.83
C ARG A 292 -12.16 -10.50 40.12
N ILE A 293 -11.38 -10.85 39.11
CA ILE A 293 -10.01 -11.37 39.26
C ILE A 293 -9.12 -10.33 39.95
N PHE A 294 -9.08 -9.10 39.44
CA PHE A 294 -8.23 -8.06 40.01
C PHE A 294 -8.66 -7.66 41.42
N ASN A 295 -9.96 -7.67 41.73
CA ASN A 295 -10.43 -7.41 43.09
C ASN A 295 -10.05 -8.50 44.12
N LEU A 296 -9.78 -9.74 43.71
CA LEU A 296 -9.29 -10.78 44.64
C LEU A 296 -7.91 -10.44 45.19
N TYR A 297 -7.06 -9.84 44.36
CA TYR A 297 -5.65 -9.58 44.65
C TYR A 297 -5.35 -8.10 44.89
N LYS A 298 -6.35 -7.22 44.78
CA LYS A 298 -6.22 -5.75 44.84
C LYS A 298 -5.44 -5.21 46.04
N LYS A 299 -5.47 -5.91 47.17
CA LYS A 299 -4.75 -5.47 48.37
C LYS A 299 -3.24 -5.62 48.22
N ASP A 300 -2.81 -6.63 47.47
CA ASP A 300 -1.41 -7.05 47.39
C ASP A 300 -0.78 -6.71 46.03
N LEU A 301 -1.60 -6.35 45.02
CA LEU A 301 -1.14 -5.85 43.74
C LEU A 301 -0.72 -4.37 43.81
N PRO A 302 0.29 -3.97 43.01
CA PRO A 302 0.59 -2.55 42.79
C PRO A 302 -0.54 -1.89 41.97
N GLU A 303 -0.43 -0.57 41.74
CA GLU A 303 -1.37 0.12 40.85
C GLU A 303 -1.29 -0.47 39.43
N THR A 304 -2.46 -0.81 38.86
CA THR A 304 -2.56 -1.46 37.55
C THR A 304 -3.02 -0.47 36.48
N TYR A 305 -2.28 -0.39 35.39
CA TYR A 305 -2.57 0.49 34.26
C TYR A 305 -2.94 -0.32 33.03
N PHE A 306 -4.02 0.07 32.35
CA PHE A 306 -4.55 -0.69 31.22
C PHE A 306 -4.48 0.12 29.91
N VAL A 307 -4.13 -0.58 28.84
CA VAL A 307 -4.28 -0.14 27.44
C VAL A 307 -5.33 -1.02 26.77
N GLN A 308 -6.08 -0.49 25.81
CA GLN A 308 -7.01 -1.28 24.99
C GLN A 308 -6.26 -2.00 23.87
N GLY A 309 -6.58 -3.28 23.66
CA GLY A 309 -6.19 -4.00 22.44
C GLY A 309 -7.31 -4.08 21.42
N ASN A 310 -7.09 -4.80 20.33
CA ASN A 310 -8.07 -4.90 19.24
C ASN A 310 -9.28 -5.76 19.63
N HIS A 311 -9.11 -6.80 20.45
CA HIS A 311 -10.23 -7.60 20.96
C HIS A 311 -11.14 -6.81 21.91
N ASP A 312 -10.61 -5.79 22.57
CA ASP A 312 -11.39 -4.92 23.45
C ASP A 312 -12.34 -3.99 22.68
N VAL A 313 -12.03 -3.67 21.41
CA VAL A 313 -12.74 -2.61 20.65
C VAL A 313 -13.44 -3.07 19.37
N ARG A 314 -13.04 -4.18 18.74
CA ARG A 314 -13.44 -4.50 17.36
C ARG A 314 -14.86 -5.05 17.19
N TRP A 315 -15.44 -5.60 18.26
CA TRP A 315 -16.65 -6.42 18.19
C TRP A 315 -17.95 -5.64 18.40
N SER A 316 -17.89 -4.40 18.89
CA SER A 316 -19.06 -3.62 19.25
C SER A 316 -18.93 -2.15 18.83
N ASP A 317 -19.97 -1.38 19.16
CA ASP A 317 -19.98 0.08 19.03
C ASP A 317 -18.86 0.71 19.86
N TRP A 318 -18.18 1.72 19.30
CA TRP A 318 -17.02 2.36 19.92
C TRP A 318 -17.35 3.05 21.24
N GLY A 319 -18.51 3.72 21.31
CA GLY A 319 -18.96 4.39 22.53
C GLY A 319 -19.17 3.39 23.67
N LYS A 320 -19.77 2.25 23.35
CA LYS A 320 -19.99 1.17 24.32
C LYS A 320 -18.68 0.53 24.81
N THR A 321 -17.76 0.17 23.92
CA THR A 321 -16.49 -0.46 24.32
C THR A 321 -15.63 0.49 25.15
N SER A 322 -15.59 1.77 24.77
CA SER A 322 -14.90 2.82 25.54
C SER A 322 -15.50 3.01 26.95
N GLU A 323 -16.83 3.00 27.08
CA GLU A 323 -17.51 3.11 28.37
C GLU A 323 -17.21 1.90 29.28
N LEU A 324 -17.27 0.68 28.74
CA LEU A 324 -16.97 -0.53 29.50
C LEU A 324 -15.51 -0.54 29.96
N PHE A 325 -14.58 -0.20 29.06
CA PHE A 325 -13.17 -0.10 29.43
C PHE A 325 -12.97 0.87 30.60
N ALA A 326 -13.45 2.11 30.46
CA ALA A 326 -13.30 3.12 31.51
C ALA A 326 -13.96 2.72 32.84
N LYS A 327 -15.13 2.07 32.79
CA LYS A 327 -15.88 1.61 33.96
C LYS A 327 -15.12 0.54 34.76
N TYR A 328 -14.51 -0.43 34.08
CA TYR A 328 -13.94 -1.61 34.75
C TYR A 328 -12.43 -1.53 34.97
N THR A 329 -11.72 -0.62 34.27
CA THR A 329 -10.26 -0.42 34.47
C THR A 329 -9.91 0.89 35.17
N ASN A 330 -10.89 1.79 35.38
CA ASN A 330 -10.70 3.18 35.85
C ASN A 330 -9.86 4.08 34.93
N MET A 331 -9.48 3.62 33.74
CA MET A 331 -8.75 4.42 32.76
C MET A 331 -9.71 5.34 32.01
N LYS A 332 -9.56 6.67 32.18
CA LYS A 332 -10.50 7.68 31.64
C LYS A 332 -10.23 8.08 30.19
N SER A 333 -9.12 7.64 29.62
CA SER A 333 -8.66 7.98 28.28
C SER A 333 -7.98 6.76 27.67
N ASN A 334 -8.02 6.66 26.35
CA ASN A 334 -7.32 5.61 25.61
C ASN A 334 -5.81 5.83 25.56
N TYR A 335 -5.36 7.04 25.92
CA TYR A 335 -3.96 7.38 26.06
C TYR A 335 -3.77 8.36 27.22
N PHE A 336 -2.72 8.16 28.01
CA PHE A 336 -2.42 8.94 29.20
C PHE A 336 -0.97 8.71 29.61
N ASP A 337 -0.47 9.55 30.52
CA ASP A 337 0.86 9.39 31.10
C ASP A 337 0.82 9.46 32.63
N VAL A 338 1.77 8.79 33.27
CA VAL A 338 2.02 8.87 34.71
C VAL A 338 3.51 8.97 34.98
N TRP A 339 3.84 9.62 36.11
CA TRP A 339 5.20 9.66 36.62
C TRP A 339 5.30 8.75 37.84
N ILE A 340 6.14 7.74 37.77
CA ILE A 340 6.37 6.78 38.86
C ILE A 340 7.85 6.90 39.24
N ASP A 341 8.10 7.29 40.48
CA ASP A 341 9.46 7.42 41.06
C ASP A 341 10.42 8.23 40.17
N GLY A 342 9.88 9.25 39.48
CA GLY A 342 10.62 10.16 38.61
C GLY A 342 10.86 9.65 37.18
N TYR A 343 10.31 8.50 36.79
CA TYR A 343 10.32 7.99 35.41
C TYR A 343 8.96 8.18 34.74
N HIS A 344 8.98 8.35 33.42
CA HIS A 344 7.79 8.65 32.62
C HIS A 344 7.25 7.37 31.99
N PHE A 345 6.01 7.03 32.33
CA PHE A 345 5.26 5.89 31.80
C PHE A 345 4.13 6.44 30.93
N ILE A 346 4.12 6.08 29.66
CA ILE A 346 3.23 6.62 28.65
C ILE A 346 2.44 5.46 28.04
N PHE A 347 1.12 5.58 28.07
CA PHE A 347 0.19 4.57 27.60
C PHE A 347 -0.51 5.14 26.37
N ILE A 348 -0.45 4.43 25.24
CA ILE A 348 -1.15 4.81 24.02
C ILE A 348 -2.02 3.65 23.55
N GLY A 349 -3.26 3.96 23.21
CA GLY A 349 -4.26 3.00 22.72
C GLY A 349 -4.91 3.53 21.46
N THR A 350 -5.59 2.63 20.74
CA THR A 350 -6.29 2.97 19.50
C THR A 350 -7.41 3.99 19.74
N GLU A 351 -7.72 4.79 18.72
CA GLU A 351 -8.85 5.74 18.70
C GLU A 351 -9.95 5.30 17.72
N LYS A 352 -9.80 4.11 17.11
CA LYS A 352 -10.79 3.48 16.23
C LYS A 352 -10.92 1.99 16.55
N GLY A 353 -12.12 1.44 16.39
CA GLY A 353 -12.45 0.04 16.63
C GLY A 353 -12.02 -0.89 15.49
N LEU A 354 -10.84 -0.68 14.90
CA LEU A 354 -10.36 -1.50 13.79
C LEU A 354 -10.14 -2.96 14.22
N LYS A 355 -10.14 -3.88 13.24
CA LYS A 355 -10.09 -5.32 13.53
C LYS A 355 -8.81 -5.76 14.24
N ASP A 356 -7.67 -5.38 13.68
CA ASP A 356 -6.36 -5.81 14.18
C ASP A 356 -5.37 -4.63 14.29
N TYR A 357 -5.51 -3.58 13.46
CA TYR A 357 -4.66 -2.39 13.57
C TYR A 357 -5.15 -1.42 14.65
N SER A 358 -4.25 -0.63 15.19
CA SER A 358 -4.54 0.60 15.94
C SER A 358 -4.54 1.81 15.01
N TYR A 359 -5.38 2.79 15.34
CA TYR A 359 -5.37 4.11 14.74
C TYR A 359 -4.93 5.15 15.77
N LEU A 360 -3.84 5.86 15.48
CA LEU A 360 -3.25 6.91 16.30
C LEU A 360 -3.39 8.24 15.55
N SER A 361 -4.26 9.13 16.02
CA SER A 361 -4.49 10.42 15.37
C SER A 361 -3.26 11.33 15.43
N GLU A 362 -3.21 12.33 14.55
CA GLU A 362 -2.19 13.38 14.60
C GLU A 362 -2.16 14.07 15.97
N THR A 363 -3.30 14.25 16.62
CA THR A 363 -3.40 14.83 17.97
C THR A 363 -2.72 13.94 19.00
N GLN A 364 -3.01 12.64 19.01
CA GLN A 364 -2.39 11.69 19.93
C GLN A 364 -0.88 11.56 19.70
N LEU A 365 -0.44 11.49 18.43
CA LEU A 365 0.97 11.40 18.07
C LEU A 365 1.74 12.67 18.45
N LYS A 366 1.14 13.85 18.24
CA LYS A 366 1.75 15.11 18.68
C LYS A 366 1.87 15.16 20.21
N TRP A 367 0.82 14.76 20.92
CA TRP A 367 0.85 14.63 22.38
C TRP A 367 1.95 13.68 22.85
N LEU A 368 2.13 12.54 22.17
CA LEU A 368 3.20 11.58 22.48
C LEU A 368 4.59 12.21 22.29
N ASP A 369 4.83 12.92 21.17
CA ASP A 369 6.11 13.61 20.91
C ASP A 369 6.43 14.66 21.99
N GLU A 370 5.40 15.43 22.40
CA GLU A 370 5.52 16.39 23.51
C GLU A 370 5.86 15.68 24.83
N LYS A 371 5.16 14.59 25.17
CA LYS A 371 5.40 13.82 26.39
C LYS A 371 6.77 13.17 26.42
N LEU A 372 7.22 12.61 25.32
CA LEU A 372 8.56 12.06 25.20
C LEU A 372 9.65 13.14 25.30
N SER A 373 9.34 14.40 24.98
CA SER A 373 10.24 15.54 25.16
C SER A 373 10.35 16.05 26.61
N GLU A 374 9.34 15.84 27.46
CA GLU A 374 9.30 16.35 28.84
C GLU A 374 10.43 15.78 29.72
N ASN A 375 11.35 16.60 30.22
CA ASN A 375 12.52 16.14 31.02
C ASN A 375 13.35 15.04 30.33
N ALA A 376 13.40 15.05 28.99
CA ALA A 376 14.18 14.07 28.24
C ALA A 376 15.67 14.16 28.57
N SER A 377 16.27 13.00 28.84
CA SER A 377 17.71 12.83 29.02
C SER A 377 18.14 11.55 28.30
N PRO A 378 19.26 11.54 27.56
CA PRO A 378 19.76 10.32 26.90
C PRO A 378 19.96 9.15 27.87
N ASP A 379 20.36 9.44 29.11
CA ASP A 379 20.64 8.44 30.14
C ASP A 379 19.41 8.09 31.01
N LYS A 380 18.21 8.56 30.64
CA LYS A 380 16.99 8.30 31.40
C LYS A 380 15.88 7.72 30.51
N PRO A 381 15.57 6.43 30.64
CA PRO A 381 14.59 5.78 29.80
C PRO A 381 13.18 6.32 30.04
N LYS A 382 12.36 6.22 29.00
CA LYS A 382 10.92 6.43 29.07
C LYS A 382 10.21 5.17 28.59
N PHE A 383 9.11 4.81 29.24
CA PHE A 383 8.43 3.56 28.96
C PHE A 383 7.13 3.84 28.20
N ILE A 384 6.96 3.17 27.07
CA ILE A 384 5.76 3.28 26.23
C ILE A 384 5.05 1.93 26.23
N PHE A 385 3.74 1.94 26.47
CA PHE A 385 2.91 0.75 26.43
C PHE A 385 1.87 0.92 25.34
N HIS A 386 1.94 0.07 24.32
CA HIS A 386 1.07 0.11 23.15
C HIS A 386 0.79 -1.30 22.68
N HIS A 387 -0.49 -1.66 22.52
CA HIS A 387 -0.86 -3.05 22.24
C HIS A 387 -0.26 -3.61 20.95
N GLN A 388 -0.44 -2.91 19.82
CA GLN A 388 0.03 -3.40 18.53
C GLN A 388 1.50 -3.07 18.27
N PRO A 389 2.33 -4.04 17.86
CA PRO A 389 3.72 -3.75 17.51
C PRO A 389 3.84 -2.98 16.19
N LEU A 390 4.95 -2.26 16.07
CA LEU A 390 5.36 -1.61 14.82
C LEU A 390 5.87 -2.65 13.81
N LYS A 391 5.67 -2.34 12.53
CA LYS A 391 6.07 -3.21 11.42
C LYS A 391 7.58 -3.44 11.38
N ASN A 392 8.00 -4.69 11.18
CA ASN A 392 9.40 -5.13 11.06
C ASN A 392 10.25 -4.83 12.30
N THR A 393 9.71 -5.08 13.50
CA THR A 393 10.41 -4.83 14.77
C THR A 393 10.55 -6.10 15.60
N VAL A 394 9.50 -6.50 16.32
CA VAL A 394 9.54 -7.59 17.30
C VAL A 394 8.98 -8.90 16.75
N ALA A 395 9.17 -9.98 17.51
CA ALA A 395 8.64 -11.32 17.23
C ALA A 395 7.16 -11.29 16.80
N GLY A 396 6.87 -11.92 15.66
CA GLY A 396 5.53 -11.91 15.05
C GLY A 396 5.22 -10.71 14.15
N ALA A 397 5.91 -9.57 14.31
CA ALA A 397 5.60 -8.30 13.63
C ALA A 397 6.38 -8.05 12.33
N ASN A 398 7.03 -9.07 11.76
CA ASN A 398 7.85 -8.98 10.56
C ASN A 398 7.04 -9.33 9.29
N GLU A 399 7.32 -8.70 8.15
CA GLU A 399 6.65 -8.99 6.86
C GLU A 399 6.74 -10.46 6.41
N GLY A 400 7.80 -11.16 6.82
CA GLY A 400 7.98 -12.59 6.54
C GLY A 400 7.05 -13.50 7.35
N THR A 401 6.55 -13.03 8.49
CA THR A 401 5.67 -13.79 9.37
C THR A 401 4.25 -13.72 8.84
N LEU A 402 3.81 -14.79 8.17
CA LEU A 402 2.47 -14.94 7.61
C LEU A 402 1.98 -13.72 6.81
N LYS A 403 2.32 -13.67 5.52
CA LYS A 403 1.82 -12.66 4.56
C LYS A 403 0.29 -12.48 4.56
N THR A 404 -0.48 -13.44 5.09
CA THR A 404 -1.95 -13.38 5.14
C THR A 404 -2.50 -12.69 6.40
N ASN A 405 -1.72 -12.63 7.48
CA ASN A 405 -2.28 -12.29 8.79
C ASN A 405 -1.78 -10.94 9.35
N TYR A 406 -0.65 -10.41 8.86
CA TYR A 406 -0.17 -9.03 9.14
C TYR A 406 -0.27 -8.61 10.61
N TRP A 407 0.55 -9.23 11.49
CA TRP A 407 0.46 -9.08 12.95
C TRP A 407 1.20 -7.82 13.47
N TYR A 408 1.72 -7.00 12.55
CA TYR A 408 2.03 -5.60 12.84
C TYR A 408 0.78 -4.75 12.61
N GLY A 409 0.51 -3.79 13.50
CA GLY A 409 -0.83 -3.25 13.63
C GLY A 409 -0.89 -1.76 13.96
N VAL A 410 -0.11 -0.90 13.30
CA VAL A 410 -0.19 0.56 13.50
C VAL A 410 -0.48 1.25 12.18
N ARG A 411 -1.58 2.01 12.07
CA ARG A 411 -1.91 2.75 10.84
C ARG A 411 -0.90 3.84 10.53
N GLN A 412 -0.47 4.58 11.56
CA GLN A 412 0.52 5.64 11.48
C GLN A 412 1.93 5.14 11.83
N ASP A 413 2.30 3.94 11.34
CA ASP A 413 3.58 3.28 11.65
C ASP A 413 4.79 4.20 11.34
N THR A 414 4.77 4.89 10.20
CA THR A 414 5.82 5.83 9.80
C THR A 414 5.94 7.00 10.76
N GLU A 415 4.83 7.60 11.15
CA GLU A 415 4.79 8.76 12.03
C GLU A 415 5.27 8.38 13.44
N LEU A 416 4.83 7.23 13.95
CA LEU A 416 5.28 6.73 15.25
C LEU A 416 6.78 6.40 15.23
N LYS A 417 7.29 5.71 14.21
CA LYS A 417 8.75 5.47 14.04
C LYS A 417 9.54 6.77 14.01
N LYS A 418 9.06 7.79 13.29
CA LYS A 418 9.70 9.11 13.23
C LYS A 418 9.73 9.82 14.58
N ILE A 419 8.68 9.68 15.40
CA ILE A 419 8.69 10.20 16.77
C ILE A 419 9.71 9.43 17.61
N LEU A 420 9.72 8.11 17.55
CA LEU A 420 10.66 7.27 18.31
C LEU A 420 12.12 7.59 17.94
N THR A 421 12.45 7.82 16.66
CA THR A 421 13.80 8.26 16.24
C THR A 421 14.27 9.55 16.93
N LYS A 422 13.36 10.46 17.29
CA LYS A 422 13.70 11.68 18.03
C LYS A 422 13.97 11.41 19.51
N HIS A 423 13.45 10.30 20.03
CA HIS A 423 13.48 9.89 21.44
C HIS A 423 14.05 8.47 21.61
N PRO A 424 15.30 8.22 21.20
CA PRO A 424 15.89 6.88 21.17
C PRO A 424 16.04 6.22 22.55
N GLN A 425 15.95 6.99 23.64
CA GLN A 425 15.91 6.49 25.02
C GLN A 425 14.58 5.82 25.39
N SER A 426 13.60 5.79 24.47
CA SER A 426 12.30 5.16 24.71
C SER A 426 12.42 3.63 24.68
N ILE A 427 11.70 2.97 25.58
CA ILE A 427 11.53 1.52 25.62
C ILE A 427 10.03 1.23 25.46
N LEU A 428 9.66 0.61 24.33
CA LEU A 428 8.27 0.29 24.00
C LEU A 428 7.96 -1.18 24.27
N PHE A 429 6.86 -1.46 24.96
CA PHE A 429 6.33 -2.81 25.12
C PHE A 429 5.03 -2.96 24.33
N SER A 430 4.92 -4.07 23.60
CA SER A 430 3.75 -4.42 22.81
C SER A 430 3.34 -5.88 22.97
N GLY A 431 2.05 -6.16 22.83
CA GLY A 431 1.46 -7.48 22.81
C GLY A 431 1.01 -7.86 21.41
N HIS A 432 -0.26 -8.27 21.28
CA HIS A 432 -0.98 -8.56 20.03
C HIS A 432 -0.48 -9.79 19.26
N THR A 433 0.83 -10.04 19.29
CA THR A 433 1.40 -11.15 18.53
C THR A 433 1.32 -12.47 19.27
N HIS A 434 1.20 -12.47 20.59
CA HIS A 434 1.24 -13.69 21.41
C HIS A 434 2.52 -14.53 21.21
N TRP A 435 3.55 -14.01 20.53
CA TRP A 435 4.76 -14.78 20.29
C TRP A 435 5.45 -15.06 21.62
N GLU A 436 5.92 -16.30 21.83
CA GLU A 436 6.58 -16.65 23.10
C GLU A 436 7.87 -15.85 23.32
N LEU A 437 8.22 -15.58 24.58
CA LEU A 437 9.39 -14.77 24.92
C LEU A 437 10.73 -15.40 24.51
N GLY A 438 10.76 -16.73 24.32
CA GLY A 438 11.93 -17.45 23.83
C GLY A 438 12.14 -17.38 22.31
N ALA A 439 11.27 -16.68 21.58
CA ALA A 439 11.34 -16.53 20.14
C ALA A 439 12.52 -15.66 19.67
N LYS A 440 12.80 -15.71 18.37
CA LYS A 440 13.69 -14.74 17.72
C LYS A 440 13.04 -13.36 17.73
N ASP A 441 13.89 -12.33 17.76
CA ASP A 441 13.47 -10.92 17.71
C ASP A 441 12.48 -10.51 18.83
N THR A 442 12.49 -11.20 19.97
CA THR A 442 11.69 -10.80 21.15
C THR A 442 12.01 -9.37 21.60
N MET A 443 13.29 -8.99 21.55
CA MET A 443 13.76 -7.62 21.73
C MET A 443 14.27 -7.07 20.40
N TYR A 444 13.73 -5.92 20.00
CA TYR A 444 14.25 -5.09 18.92
C TYR A 444 15.09 -3.96 19.51
N ASN A 445 16.37 -3.88 19.12
CA ASN A 445 17.27 -2.82 19.59
C ASN A 445 18.21 -2.37 18.45
N ALA A 446 17.64 -1.82 17.39
CA ALA A 446 18.38 -1.50 16.16
C ALA A 446 18.08 -0.10 15.59
N LYS A 447 16.82 0.21 15.27
CA LYS A 447 16.40 1.53 14.75
C LYS A 447 15.36 2.15 15.68
N TYR A 448 15.20 3.47 15.63
CA TYR A 448 14.12 4.22 16.30
C TYR A 448 14.17 4.22 17.83
N ALA A 449 13.95 3.08 18.49
CA ALA A 449 13.86 2.88 19.93
C ALA A 449 14.07 1.39 20.28
N THR A 450 14.27 1.07 21.56
CA THR A 450 14.24 -0.32 22.02
C THR A 450 12.77 -0.76 22.15
N MET A 451 12.42 -1.95 21.65
CA MET A 451 11.05 -2.46 21.67
C MET A 451 11.01 -3.92 22.09
N PHE A 452 9.97 -4.33 22.80
CA PHE A 452 9.78 -5.68 23.30
C PHE A 452 8.41 -6.23 22.93
N ASN A 453 8.39 -7.45 22.40
CA ASN A 453 7.20 -8.30 22.45
C ASN A 453 7.02 -8.81 23.89
N ALA A 454 5.84 -8.62 24.46
CA ALA A 454 5.47 -9.01 25.81
C ALA A 454 4.75 -10.37 25.90
N ALA A 455 4.70 -11.12 24.79
CA ALA A 455 4.03 -12.41 24.68
C ALA A 455 2.53 -12.32 25.00
N ALA A 456 2.01 -13.28 25.76
CA ALA A 456 0.62 -13.32 26.19
C ALA A 456 0.46 -14.19 27.45
N THR A 457 -0.55 -13.90 28.24
CA THR A 457 -0.90 -14.71 29.42
C THR A 457 -1.99 -15.75 29.12
N SER A 458 -2.71 -15.62 28.02
CA SER A 458 -3.76 -16.55 27.58
C SER A 458 -3.21 -17.80 26.87
N TYR A 459 -2.54 -17.61 25.74
CA TYR A 459 -1.93 -18.63 24.88
C TYR A 459 -0.85 -18.00 23.98
N LEU A 460 0.08 -18.81 23.48
CA LEU A 460 1.28 -18.35 22.77
C LEU A 460 1.35 -18.84 21.32
N TYR A 461 2.27 -18.26 20.55
CA TYR A 461 2.76 -18.76 19.26
C TYR A 461 4.28 -18.96 19.24
N THR A 462 4.74 -19.94 18.46
CA THR A 462 6.17 -20.19 18.20
C THR A 462 6.62 -19.56 16.87
N ASP A 463 7.94 -19.51 16.63
CA ASP A 463 8.51 -19.03 15.36
C ASP A 463 8.06 -19.83 14.13
N GLU A 464 7.63 -21.07 14.30
CA GLU A 464 7.00 -21.88 13.25
C GLU A 464 5.52 -21.54 13.04
N ASN A 465 5.04 -20.48 13.68
CA ASN A 465 3.65 -20.05 13.71
C ASN A 465 2.71 -21.19 14.15
N LYS A 466 3.04 -21.81 15.28
CA LYS A 466 2.21 -22.84 15.91
C LYS A 466 1.68 -22.34 17.23
N SER A 467 0.39 -22.51 17.45
CA SER A 467 -0.23 -22.27 18.76
C SER A 467 0.45 -23.15 19.80
N LYS A 468 0.72 -22.57 20.97
CA LYS A 468 1.36 -23.19 22.11
C LYS A 468 0.65 -22.77 23.39
N ASP A 469 0.40 -23.73 24.24
CA ASP A 469 -0.04 -23.48 25.61
C ASP A 469 1.05 -22.73 26.40
N GLY A 470 0.71 -21.65 27.07
CA GLY A 470 1.64 -20.93 27.94
C GLY A 470 1.05 -19.66 28.54
N SER A 471 1.76 -19.10 29.51
CA SER A 471 1.45 -17.81 30.12
C SER A 471 2.76 -17.13 30.48
N GLN A 472 3.07 -16.02 29.80
CA GLN A 472 4.37 -15.36 29.90
C GLN A 472 4.24 -13.83 29.99
N GLY A 473 5.27 -13.20 30.54
CA GLY A 473 5.39 -11.74 30.67
C GLY A 473 6.72 -11.34 31.28
N TYR A 474 6.86 -10.07 31.69
CA TYR A 474 8.12 -9.52 32.15
C TYR A 474 8.08 -8.97 33.57
N PHE A 475 9.21 -9.12 34.26
CA PHE A 475 9.62 -8.26 35.38
C PHE A 475 10.69 -7.31 34.86
N VAL A 476 10.49 -6.00 35.06
CA VAL A 476 11.38 -4.94 34.59
C VAL A 476 11.99 -4.22 35.77
N GLU A 477 13.29 -4.02 35.75
CA GLU A 477 14.06 -3.34 36.79
C GLU A 477 14.91 -2.24 36.18
N VAL A 478 14.79 -1.03 36.71
CA VAL A 478 15.47 0.17 36.21
C VAL A 478 16.59 0.56 37.16
N TYR A 479 17.80 0.70 36.63
CA TYR A 479 18.99 1.13 37.37
C TYR A 479 19.49 2.47 36.82
N ASP A 480 20.57 2.99 37.38
CA ASP A 480 21.19 4.25 36.97
C ASP A 480 21.85 4.17 35.58
N ASP A 481 22.30 2.98 35.17
CA ASP A 481 23.05 2.75 33.93
C ASP A 481 22.36 1.80 32.93
N LYS A 482 21.31 1.10 33.36
CA LYS A 482 20.64 0.06 32.55
C LYS A 482 19.19 -0.19 32.92
N VAL A 483 18.49 -0.89 32.03
CA VAL A 483 17.19 -1.53 32.31
C VAL A 483 17.33 -3.03 32.10
N LEU A 484 16.91 -3.82 33.10
CA LEU A 484 16.82 -5.26 33.01
C LEU A 484 15.38 -5.66 32.70
N VAL A 485 15.18 -6.50 31.69
CA VAL A 485 13.87 -7.02 31.28
C VAL A 485 13.93 -8.55 31.35
N LYS A 486 13.23 -9.12 32.34
CA LYS A 486 13.35 -10.53 32.72
C LYS A 486 12.06 -11.29 32.40
N GLY A 487 12.13 -12.19 31.43
CA GLY A 487 11.02 -13.01 30.99
C GLY A 487 10.67 -14.10 31.99
N ARG A 488 9.38 -14.23 32.29
CA ARG A 488 8.82 -15.21 33.21
C ARG A 488 7.80 -16.09 32.50
N ASP A 489 7.86 -17.38 32.77
CA ASP A 489 6.80 -18.35 32.49
C ASP A 489 6.01 -18.58 33.77
N PHE A 490 4.88 -17.89 33.88
CA PHE A 490 3.99 -17.91 35.05
C PHE A 490 3.33 -19.27 35.24
N ARG A 491 3.13 -20.03 34.15
CA ARG A 491 2.46 -21.34 34.23
C ARG A 491 3.37 -22.41 34.83
N ASN A 492 4.69 -22.26 34.71
CA ASN A 492 5.67 -23.23 35.16
C ASN A 492 6.53 -22.74 36.33
N ASP A 493 6.21 -21.57 36.88
CA ASP A 493 6.97 -20.87 37.92
C ASP A 493 8.48 -20.74 37.58
N LYS A 494 8.82 -20.46 36.32
CA LYS A 494 10.22 -20.43 35.84
C LYS A 494 10.61 -19.14 35.14
N TRP A 495 11.82 -18.66 35.43
CA TRP A 495 12.49 -17.66 34.59
C TRP A 495 12.84 -18.30 33.25
N ILE A 496 12.72 -17.53 32.16
CA ILE A 496 12.97 -18.00 30.80
C ILE A 496 14.43 -17.65 30.44
N PRO A 497 15.36 -18.61 30.38
CA PRO A 497 16.80 -18.29 30.31
C PRO A 497 17.22 -17.48 29.08
N ASN A 498 16.55 -17.66 27.94
CA ASN A 498 16.83 -16.95 26.70
C ASN A 498 15.98 -15.68 26.51
N ALA A 499 15.19 -15.29 27.50
CA ALA A 499 14.41 -14.05 27.52
C ALA A 499 14.83 -13.15 28.70
N GLN A 500 16.13 -13.02 28.91
CA GLN A 500 16.72 -12.17 29.94
C GLN A 500 17.55 -11.10 29.21
N PHE A 501 17.09 -9.85 29.24
CA PHE A 501 17.66 -8.78 28.43
C PHE A 501 18.20 -7.63 29.30
N GLU A 502 19.30 -7.03 28.83
CA GLU A 502 19.89 -5.83 29.42
C GLU A 502 19.92 -4.73 28.35
N VAL A 503 19.27 -3.60 28.63
CA VAL A 503 19.29 -2.40 27.80
C VAL A 503 20.23 -1.39 28.46
N SER A 504 21.41 -1.18 27.85
CA SER A 504 22.38 -0.20 28.33
C SER A 504 21.93 1.22 28.00
N LEU A 505 21.85 2.10 29.00
CA LEU A 505 21.44 3.50 28.81
C LEU A 505 22.55 4.36 28.18
N SER A 506 23.80 3.92 28.30
CA SER A 506 24.95 4.59 27.65
C SER A 506 25.03 4.33 26.14
N THR A 507 24.33 3.32 25.63
CA THR A 507 24.40 2.91 24.23
C THR A 507 23.33 3.65 23.42
N GLN A 508 23.76 4.47 22.47
CA GLN A 508 22.85 5.21 21.61
C GLN A 508 22.39 4.33 20.43
N ILE A 509 21.08 4.26 20.21
CA ILE A 509 20.51 3.65 19.01
C ILE A 509 20.98 4.46 17.79
N PRO A 510 21.51 3.81 16.73
CA PRO A 510 21.95 4.49 15.54
C PRO A 510 20.88 5.43 14.96
N PHE A 511 21.29 6.64 14.60
CA PHE A 511 20.43 7.54 13.86
C PHE A 511 20.10 6.93 12.49
N VAL A 512 18.81 6.89 12.16
CA VAL A 512 18.31 6.47 10.86
C VAL A 512 17.69 7.66 10.18
N ASP A 513 18.15 7.98 8.96
CA ASP A 513 17.53 9.00 8.12
C ASP A 513 16.18 8.48 7.61
N PRO A 514 15.04 9.03 8.08
CA PRO A 514 13.72 8.56 7.68
C PRO A 514 13.43 8.76 6.18
N ALA A 515 14.18 9.61 5.47
CA ALA A 515 13.98 9.81 4.03
C ALA A 515 14.37 8.59 3.19
N ASN A 516 15.24 7.73 3.72
CA ASN A 516 15.84 6.61 2.99
C ASN A 516 15.54 5.24 3.64
N ASP A 517 14.64 5.21 4.63
CA ASP A 517 14.36 3.99 5.38
C ASP A 517 13.27 3.14 4.69
N PRO A 518 13.60 1.94 4.19
CA PRO A 518 12.66 1.09 3.46
C PRO A 518 11.51 0.55 4.33
N ASP A 519 11.61 0.63 5.66
CA ASP A 519 10.56 0.16 6.57
C ASP A 519 9.40 1.17 6.72
N LEU A 520 9.55 2.41 6.23
CA LEU A 520 8.55 3.48 6.34
C LEU A 520 7.55 3.45 5.18
N THR A 521 6.76 2.37 5.11
CA THR A 521 5.84 2.10 4.00
C THR A 521 4.37 2.40 4.28
N LEU A 522 4.02 2.57 5.56
CA LEU A 522 2.65 2.76 6.03
C LEU A 522 2.56 4.03 6.85
N SER A 523 1.67 4.93 6.47
CA SER A 523 1.47 6.24 7.09
C SER A 523 -0.01 6.50 7.34
N ASN A 524 -0.40 7.67 7.85
CA ASN A 524 -1.80 8.03 7.97
C ASN A 524 -2.59 7.78 6.66
N PRO A 525 -3.67 6.98 6.68
CA PRO A 525 -4.46 6.69 5.49
C PRO A 525 -5.13 7.94 4.94
N THR A 526 -5.10 8.11 3.63
CA THR A 526 -5.73 9.25 2.95
C THR A 526 -6.59 8.79 1.78
N ILE A 527 -7.58 9.61 1.45
CA ILE A 527 -8.43 9.43 0.28
C ILE A 527 -8.56 10.78 -0.43
N LYS A 528 -8.52 10.76 -1.77
CA LYS A 528 -8.68 11.94 -2.62
C LYS A 528 -9.41 11.60 -3.90
N LEU A 529 -10.21 12.53 -4.39
CA LEU A 529 -10.83 12.39 -5.70
C LEU A 529 -9.80 12.65 -6.80
N VAL A 530 -9.88 11.90 -7.90
CA VAL A 530 -9.12 12.22 -9.11
C VAL A 530 -9.74 13.45 -9.81
N LYS A 531 -11.05 13.63 -9.69
CA LYS A 531 -11.83 14.74 -10.27
C LYS A 531 -12.97 15.14 -9.32
N GLY A 532 -13.28 16.43 -9.18
CA GLY A 532 -14.32 16.90 -8.26
C GLY A 532 -15.77 16.74 -8.74
N THR A 533 -15.99 16.75 -10.06
CA THR A 533 -17.32 16.72 -10.67
C THR A 533 -17.37 15.71 -11.80
N TYR A 534 -18.41 14.88 -11.83
CA TYR A 534 -18.62 13.82 -12.82
C TYR A 534 -19.98 13.98 -13.51
N THR A 535 -20.15 13.38 -14.68
CA THR A 535 -21.49 13.20 -15.29
C THR A 535 -22.12 11.87 -14.84
N PRO A 536 -23.45 11.69 -14.94
CA PRO A 536 -24.17 10.52 -14.39
C PRO A 536 -23.56 9.14 -14.70
N ALA A 537 -23.09 8.93 -15.92
CA ALA A 537 -22.51 7.66 -16.39
C ALA A 537 -20.97 7.64 -16.42
N GLU A 538 -20.32 8.71 -15.96
CA GLU A 538 -18.87 8.80 -15.91
C GLU A 538 -18.33 7.93 -14.76
N SER A 539 -17.21 7.25 -15.00
CA SER A 539 -16.58 6.43 -13.96
C SER A 539 -15.98 7.31 -12.87
N VAL A 540 -16.37 7.07 -11.62
CA VAL A 540 -15.83 7.79 -10.46
C VAL A 540 -14.48 7.19 -10.08
N GLN A 541 -13.46 8.01 -9.91
CA GLN A 541 -12.10 7.58 -9.59
C GLN A 541 -11.62 8.20 -8.29
N VAL A 542 -11.16 7.35 -7.38
CA VAL A 542 -10.78 7.73 -6.01
C VAL A 542 -9.41 7.15 -5.69
N ALA A 543 -8.43 8.03 -5.53
CA ALA A 543 -7.08 7.64 -5.12
C ALA A 543 -6.99 7.54 -3.59
N TYR A 544 -6.21 6.59 -3.11
CA TYR A 544 -6.01 6.34 -1.68
C TYR A 544 -4.55 5.98 -1.39
N THR A 545 -4.15 6.18 -0.13
CA THR A 545 -2.83 5.80 0.36
C THR A 545 -2.92 5.04 1.68
N SER A 546 -1.89 4.27 1.97
CA SER A 546 -1.70 3.57 3.25
C SER A 546 -2.87 2.66 3.65
N SER A 547 -3.53 2.04 2.67
CA SER A 547 -4.56 1.03 2.94
C SER A 547 -3.94 -0.34 3.19
N VAL A 548 -4.60 -1.15 4.02
CA VAL A 548 -4.12 -2.47 4.42
C VAL A 548 -5.28 -3.47 4.43
N ARG A 549 -4.94 -4.76 4.33
CA ARG A 549 -5.88 -5.87 4.55
C ARG A 549 -7.21 -5.68 3.81
N GLU A 550 -8.33 -5.75 4.51
CA GLU A 550 -9.68 -5.68 3.96
C GLU A 550 -10.24 -4.25 3.88
N ASP A 551 -9.38 -3.21 3.93
CA ASP A 551 -9.81 -1.84 3.69
C ASP A 551 -10.54 -1.71 2.35
N TRP A 552 -11.59 -0.90 2.33
CA TRP A 552 -12.43 -0.72 1.16
C TRP A 552 -12.92 0.71 1.02
N ILE A 553 -13.28 1.08 -0.21
CA ILE A 553 -13.88 2.37 -0.52
C ILE A 553 -15.33 2.15 -0.89
N GLY A 554 -16.22 2.93 -0.28
CA GLY A 554 -17.64 2.96 -0.58
C GLY A 554 -18.10 4.30 -1.13
N ILE A 555 -19.03 4.26 -2.08
CA ILE A 555 -19.75 5.44 -2.58
C ILE A 555 -21.10 5.52 -1.87
N PHE A 556 -21.42 6.68 -1.29
CA PHE A 556 -22.64 6.92 -0.53
C PHE A 556 -23.28 8.25 -0.92
N PRO A 557 -24.59 8.46 -0.67
CA PRO A 557 -25.13 9.82 -0.63
C PRO A 557 -24.36 10.70 0.37
N GLU A 558 -24.20 11.98 0.05
CA GLU A 558 -23.52 12.95 0.94
C GLU A 558 -24.10 12.92 2.36
N GLY A 559 -23.23 12.94 3.37
CA GLY A 559 -23.61 12.98 4.78
C GLY A 559 -24.05 11.63 5.37
N THR A 560 -23.90 10.53 4.63
CA THR A 560 -24.18 9.19 5.18
C THR A 560 -23.27 8.88 6.36
N VAL A 561 -23.85 8.66 7.54
CA VAL A 561 -23.16 8.17 8.73
C VAL A 561 -22.99 6.65 8.62
N LEU A 562 -21.75 6.17 8.77
CA LEU A 562 -21.47 4.74 8.75
C LEU A 562 -22.03 4.08 10.01
N ASN A 563 -22.84 3.05 9.80
CA ASN A 563 -23.38 2.18 10.85
C ASN A 563 -23.88 0.87 10.19
N LYS A 564 -24.41 -0.04 10.99
CA LYS A 564 -24.95 -1.34 10.52
C LYS A 564 -26.01 -1.27 9.41
N SER A 565 -26.71 -0.15 9.28
CA SER A 565 -27.75 0.07 8.27
C SER A 565 -27.24 0.80 7.03
N ALA A 566 -26.05 1.41 7.09
CA ALA A 566 -25.45 2.11 5.96
C ALA A 566 -25.10 1.10 4.85
N LYS A 567 -25.58 1.38 3.63
CA LYS A 567 -25.28 0.55 2.45
C LYS A 567 -24.63 1.42 1.38
N PRO A 568 -23.41 1.08 0.93
CA PRO A 568 -22.79 1.79 -0.17
C PRO A 568 -23.57 1.53 -1.46
N ILE A 569 -23.69 2.55 -2.30
CA ILE A 569 -24.17 2.45 -3.67
C ILE A 569 -23.23 1.55 -4.48
N ALA A 570 -21.92 1.69 -4.24
CA ALA A 570 -20.89 0.85 -4.81
C ALA A 570 -19.73 0.70 -3.83
N LYS A 571 -19.08 -0.47 -3.84
CA LYS A 571 -17.97 -0.82 -2.95
C LYS A 571 -16.86 -1.50 -3.72
N GLN A 572 -15.61 -1.17 -3.41
CA GLN A 572 -14.43 -1.89 -3.89
C GLN A 572 -13.42 -2.09 -2.75
N LYS A 573 -12.88 -3.30 -2.62
CA LYS A 573 -11.80 -3.57 -1.66
C LYS A 573 -10.45 -3.16 -2.24
N THR A 574 -9.64 -2.51 -1.43
CA THR A 574 -8.32 -2.02 -1.87
C THR A 574 -7.33 -3.15 -2.15
N ASN A 575 -7.42 -4.29 -1.45
CA ASN A 575 -6.62 -5.49 -1.72
C ASN A 575 -6.89 -6.16 -3.08
N THR A 576 -8.05 -5.86 -3.70
CA THR A 576 -8.37 -6.32 -5.07
C THR A 576 -7.88 -5.37 -6.17
N ILE A 577 -7.37 -4.19 -5.79
CA ILE A 577 -6.88 -3.16 -6.72
C ILE A 577 -5.36 -3.07 -6.62
N GLN A 578 -4.87 -2.45 -5.54
CA GLN A 578 -3.46 -2.24 -5.25
C GLN A 578 -3.32 -1.76 -3.80
N GLN A 579 -2.37 -2.30 -3.05
CA GLN A 579 -2.03 -1.84 -1.69
C GLN A 579 -0.52 -1.60 -1.58
N PRO A 580 -0.08 -0.68 -0.71
CA PRO A 580 -0.92 0.15 0.17
C PRO A 580 -1.54 1.39 -0.52
N ASN A 581 -1.07 1.74 -1.72
CA ASN A 581 -1.51 2.92 -2.46
C ASN A 581 -2.13 2.51 -3.79
N GLY A 582 -3.20 3.18 -4.22
CA GLY A 582 -3.89 2.85 -5.47
C GLY A 582 -4.99 3.84 -5.85
N THR A 583 -5.70 3.52 -6.93
CA THR A 583 -6.87 4.28 -7.41
C THR A 583 -8.03 3.33 -7.69
N ALA A 584 -9.09 3.43 -6.90
CA ALA A 584 -10.35 2.73 -7.13
C ALA A 584 -11.12 3.39 -8.27
N THR A 585 -11.65 2.59 -9.19
CA THR A 585 -12.42 3.06 -10.35
C THR A 585 -13.80 2.42 -10.33
N PHE A 586 -14.82 3.21 -10.03
CA PHE A 586 -16.22 2.79 -10.01
C PHE A 586 -16.87 3.05 -11.38
N ALA A 587 -16.77 2.08 -12.27
CA ALA A 587 -17.38 2.11 -13.59
C ALA A 587 -18.83 1.59 -13.58
N GLY A 588 -19.63 1.99 -14.57
CA GLY A 588 -21.00 1.51 -14.73
C GLY A 588 -21.99 2.04 -13.69
N LEU A 589 -21.59 3.03 -12.88
CA LEU A 589 -22.51 3.76 -12.03
C LEU A 589 -23.34 4.72 -12.90
N ASN A 590 -24.65 4.75 -12.70
CA ASN A 590 -25.54 5.77 -13.25
C ASN A 590 -26.14 6.57 -12.10
N LEU A 591 -25.35 7.51 -11.57
CA LEU A 591 -25.72 8.31 -10.41
C LEU A 591 -26.59 9.50 -10.85
N ALA A 592 -27.63 9.81 -10.08
CA ALA A 592 -28.44 10.99 -10.35
C ALA A 592 -27.65 12.28 -10.05
N PRO A 593 -27.98 13.43 -10.67
CA PRO A 593 -27.38 14.70 -10.30
C PRO A 593 -27.54 14.98 -8.79
N GLY A 594 -26.46 15.41 -8.15
CA GLY A 594 -26.40 15.56 -6.70
C GLY A 594 -25.00 15.30 -6.13
N LYS A 595 -24.90 15.31 -4.80
CA LYS A 595 -23.63 15.11 -4.08
C LYS A 595 -23.52 13.74 -3.45
N TYR A 596 -22.32 13.20 -3.48
CA TYR A 596 -21.98 11.87 -3.01
C TYR A 596 -20.64 11.89 -2.29
N ASP A 597 -20.48 10.98 -1.34
CA ASP A 597 -19.23 10.77 -0.61
C ASP A 597 -18.56 9.48 -1.06
N ALA A 598 -17.25 9.56 -1.29
CA ALA A 598 -16.37 8.40 -1.29
C ALA A 598 -15.71 8.29 0.09
N VAL A 599 -15.89 7.16 0.74
CA VAL A 599 -15.43 6.92 2.12
C VAL A 599 -14.47 5.74 2.15
N LEU A 600 -13.26 5.95 2.66
CA LEU A 600 -12.29 4.89 2.93
C LEU A 600 -12.60 4.31 4.31
N VAL A 601 -12.90 3.03 4.37
CA VAL A 601 -13.31 2.32 5.58
C VAL A 601 -12.26 1.28 5.93
N GLY A 602 -11.84 1.28 7.20
CA GLY A 602 -10.83 0.37 7.72
C GLY A 602 -11.38 -1.04 7.98
N GLU A 603 -10.63 -2.06 7.58
CA GLU A 603 -10.69 -3.46 8.05
C GLU A 603 -12.10 -4.02 8.37
N SER A 604 -13.08 -3.84 7.49
CA SER A 604 -14.45 -4.34 7.74
C SER A 604 -15.12 -5.02 6.56
N GLU A 605 -15.17 -6.35 6.62
CA GLU A 605 -16.36 -7.10 6.18
C GLU A 605 -17.22 -7.58 7.37
N TYR A 606 -16.82 -7.22 8.60
CA TYR A 606 -17.40 -7.75 9.82
C TYR A 606 -18.61 -6.94 10.28
N ARG A 607 -19.71 -7.67 10.47
CA ARG A 607 -21.08 -7.23 10.78
C ARG A 607 -21.21 -6.74 12.22
N THR A 608 -20.49 -5.71 12.61
CA THR A 608 -20.58 -5.14 13.95
C THR A 608 -21.32 -3.80 13.91
N ASP A 609 -21.88 -3.39 15.04
CA ASP A 609 -22.49 -2.06 15.23
C ASP A 609 -21.41 -0.94 15.28
N ASN A 610 -20.20 -1.20 14.77
CA ASN A 610 -19.02 -0.36 14.89
C ASN A 610 -19.09 0.81 13.90
N ASP A 611 -19.30 2.00 14.43
CA ASP A 611 -19.57 3.24 13.71
C ASP A 611 -18.31 4.12 13.50
N ASN A 612 -17.19 3.82 14.17
CA ASN A 612 -15.95 4.60 14.12
C ASN A 612 -14.84 3.92 13.27
N LEU A 613 -15.18 3.54 12.03
CA LEU A 613 -14.26 2.86 11.10
C LEU A 613 -13.85 3.70 9.90
N GLU A 614 -14.40 4.91 9.77
CA GLU A 614 -14.04 5.85 8.70
C GLU A 614 -12.58 6.28 8.86
N LEU A 615 -11.76 6.03 7.84
CA LEU A 615 -10.36 6.45 7.76
C LEU A 615 -10.22 7.76 6.97
N GLY A 616 -11.18 8.08 6.11
CA GLY A 616 -11.24 9.34 5.39
C GLY A 616 -12.47 9.43 4.48
N ARG A 617 -12.85 10.66 4.12
CA ARG A 617 -14.00 10.96 3.27
C ARG A 617 -13.69 12.10 2.32
N VAL A 618 -14.19 11.99 1.10
CA VAL A 618 -14.18 13.07 0.10
C VAL A 618 -15.51 13.13 -0.62
N THR A 619 -16.01 14.35 -0.83
CA THR A 619 -17.31 14.61 -1.48
C THR A 619 -17.10 15.01 -2.94
N PHE A 620 -17.87 14.41 -3.84
CA PHE A 620 -17.92 14.75 -5.26
C PHE A 620 -19.36 15.08 -5.70
N GLU A 621 -19.47 15.74 -6.84
CA GLU A 621 -20.75 16.13 -7.42
C GLU A 621 -20.99 15.42 -8.76
N ILE A 622 -22.22 14.94 -8.96
CA ILE A 622 -22.74 14.56 -10.26
C ILE A 622 -23.46 15.77 -10.84
N ALA A 623 -22.90 16.34 -11.90
CA ALA A 623 -23.51 17.47 -12.59
C ALA A 623 -24.73 17.01 -13.39
N GLU A 624 -25.73 17.90 -13.46
CA GLU A 624 -26.84 17.74 -14.39
C GLU A 624 -26.32 17.78 -15.83
N GLN A 625 -26.70 16.81 -16.67
CA GLN A 625 -26.36 16.86 -18.09
C GLN A 625 -27.14 18.00 -18.76
N VAL A 626 -26.50 19.16 -18.93
CA VAL A 626 -27.03 20.24 -19.76
C VAL A 626 -26.58 20.01 -21.20
N VAL A 627 -27.44 19.44 -22.04
CA VAL A 627 -27.24 19.41 -23.50
C VAL A 627 -27.61 20.80 -24.04
N ASP A 628 -26.66 21.73 -24.00
CA ASP A 628 -26.89 23.16 -24.19
C ASP A 628 -26.92 23.62 -25.66
N GLN A 629 -26.80 22.68 -26.61
CA GLN A 629 -26.75 22.96 -28.05
C GLN A 629 -27.88 22.25 -28.81
N PRO A 630 -28.80 22.99 -29.46
CA PRO A 630 -29.87 22.42 -30.28
C PRO A 630 -29.35 21.56 -31.45
N GLU A 631 -29.99 20.42 -31.70
CA GLU A 631 -29.78 19.66 -32.94
C GLU A 631 -30.45 20.36 -34.13
N ALA A 632 -29.86 20.26 -35.32
CA ALA A 632 -30.41 20.88 -36.53
C ALA A 632 -31.71 20.21 -37.01
N PRO A 633 -32.60 20.92 -37.72
CA PRO A 633 -33.73 20.29 -38.40
C PRO A 633 -33.24 19.24 -39.41
N GLN A 634 -34.01 18.18 -39.60
CA GLN A 634 -33.63 17.10 -40.52
C GLN A 634 -33.70 17.52 -41.99
N ALA A 635 -34.65 18.38 -42.35
CA ALA A 635 -34.81 18.88 -43.71
C ALA A 635 -35.73 20.11 -43.75
N ILE A 636 -35.63 20.90 -44.82
CA ILE A 636 -36.69 21.81 -45.24
C ILE A 636 -37.05 21.59 -46.71
N ALA A 637 -38.30 21.90 -47.07
CA ALA A 637 -38.77 21.86 -48.44
C ALA A 637 -39.57 23.12 -48.74
N PHE A 638 -39.39 23.67 -49.94
CA PHE A 638 -40.08 24.86 -50.43
C PHE A 638 -40.41 24.70 -51.92
N THR A 639 -41.53 25.24 -52.36
CA THR A 639 -41.90 25.34 -53.77
C THR A 639 -42.52 26.70 -53.99
N ASP A 640 -41.96 27.45 -54.91
CA ASP A 640 -42.51 28.75 -55.27
C ASP A 640 -43.82 28.58 -56.04
N THR A 641 -44.83 29.31 -55.58
CA THR A 641 -46.19 29.39 -56.11
C THR A 641 -46.50 30.78 -56.64
N ASP A 642 -45.57 31.74 -56.48
CA ASP A 642 -45.65 33.03 -57.15
C ASP A 642 -45.06 32.90 -58.56
N THR A 643 -45.72 33.54 -59.52
CA THR A 643 -45.31 33.53 -60.93
C THR A 643 -44.70 34.86 -61.37
N ALA A 644 -44.63 35.84 -60.46
CA ALA A 644 -44.01 37.12 -60.71
C ALA A 644 -42.47 37.03 -60.56
N ALA A 645 -41.75 37.35 -61.63
CA ALA A 645 -40.29 37.30 -61.63
C ALA A 645 -39.67 38.15 -60.48
N GLY A 646 -38.69 37.57 -59.79
CA GLY A 646 -37.99 38.12 -58.63
C GLY A 646 -38.80 38.08 -57.34
N LYS A 647 -39.99 37.47 -57.34
CA LYS A 647 -40.86 37.32 -56.19
C LYS A 647 -41.11 35.84 -55.92
N ILE A 648 -41.25 35.49 -54.65
CA ILE A 648 -41.65 34.15 -54.25
C ILE A 648 -42.86 34.20 -53.32
N GLY A 649 -43.61 33.10 -53.29
CA GLY A 649 -44.69 32.84 -52.36
C GLY A 649 -44.90 31.35 -52.23
N GLY A 650 -45.24 30.84 -51.05
CA GLY A 650 -45.50 29.42 -50.84
C GLY A 650 -45.09 28.92 -49.47
N ASP A 651 -45.33 27.64 -49.24
CA ASP A 651 -45.13 27.00 -47.94
C ASP A 651 -43.72 26.42 -47.79
N VAL A 652 -43.01 26.86 -46.75
CA VAL A 652 -41.78 26.22 -46.27
C VAL A 652 -42.17 25.16 -45.24
N LYS A 653 -41.93 23.90 -45.57
CA LYS A 653 -42.12 22.76 -44.66
C LYS A 653 -40.81 22.44 -43.95
N ILE A 654 -40.85 22.37 -42.63
CA ILE A 654 -39.71 22.03 -41.78
C ILE A 654 -39.93 20.64 -41.19
N THR A 655 -38.99 19.73 -41.43
CA THR A 655 -38.92 18.44 -40.76
C THR A 655 -38.12 18.62 -39.46
N PRO A 656 -38.71 18.34 -38.28
CA PRO A 656 -38.07 18.56 -36.98
C PRO A 656 -36.72 17.87 -36.85
N ALA A 657 -35.89 18.33 -35.89
CA ALA A 657 -34.71 17.59 -35.47
C ALA A 657 -35.08 16.20 -34.94
N ALA A 658 -34.12 15.27 -34.90
CA ALA A 658 -34.36 13.93 -34.35
C ALA A 658 -34.67 13.98 -32.85
N ASN A 659 -34.07 14.93 -32.13
CA ASN A 659 -34.32 15.21 -30.72
C ASN A 659 -34.66 16.70 -30.50
N GLU A 660 -35.88 16.98 -30.03
CA GLU A 660 -36.34 18.36 -29.76
C GLU A 660 -36.29 18.76 -28.28
N ASN A 661 -35.65 17.98 -27.40
CA ASN A 661 -35.69 18.21 -25.94
C ASN A 661 -35.13 19.57 -25.51
N ASN A 662 -34.21 20.15 -26.30
CA ASN A 662 -33.59 21.46 -26.05
C ASN A 662 -33.87 22.50 -27.15
N ILE A 663 -34.90 22.28 -27.98
CA ILE A 663 -35.34 23.21 -29.04
C ILE A 663 -36.59 23.95 -28.56
N GLU A 664 -36.71 25.25 -28.83
CA GLU A 664 -37.93 26.05 -28.58
C GLU A 664 -38.63 26.43 -29.89
N LYS A 665 -37.86 26.72 -30.92
CA LYS A 665 -38.34 27.18 -32.23
C LYS A 665 -37.31 26.87 -33.33
N TYR A 666 -37.74 26.98 -34.58
CA TYR A 666 -36.89 26.92 -35.77
C TYR A 666 -36.87 28.30 -36.44
N VAL A 667 -35.69 28.75 -36.89
CA VAL A 667 -35.48 30.09 -37.43
C VAL A 667 -35.11 30.00 -38.91
N LEU A 668 -35.86 30.69 -39.76
CA LEU A 668 -35.66 30.68 -41.21
C LEU A 668 -34.83 31.89 -41.67
N TYR A 669 -33.89 31.66 -42.57
CA TYR A 669 -32.99 32.68 -43.11
C TYR A 669 -32.88 32.63 -44.64
N TRP A 670 -32.56 33.78 -45.23
CA TRP A 670 -32.07 33.87 -46.60
C TRP A 670 -30.57 33.54 -46.66
N GLY A 671 -30.15 32.82 -47.68
CA GLY A 671 -28.74 32.54 -47.90
C GLY A 671 -28.42 32.13 -49.34
N ASN A 672 -27.20 31.68 -49.54
CA ASN A 672 -26.68 31.16 -50.80
C ASN A 672 -25.61 30.09 -50.53
N ASP A 673 -24.85 29.68 -51.55
CA ASP A 673 -23.79 28.66 -51.43
C ASP A 673 -22.66 29.04 -50.44
N SER A 674 -22.58 30.33 -50.05
CA SER A 674 -21.64 30.82 -49.02
C SER A 674 -22.25 30.90 -47.62
N GLY A 675 -23.52 30.52 -47.42
CA GLY A 675 -24.23 30.50 -46.14
C GLY A 675 -25.29 31.60 -45.99
N LYS A 676 -25.63 31.97 -44.74
CA LYS A 676 -26.59 33.04 -44.43
C LYS A 676 -26.14 34.37 -45.04
N LEU A 677 -27.07 35.12 -45.65
CA LEU A 677 -26.76 36.46 -46.13
C LEU A 677 -26.51 37.42 -44.96
N ALA A 678 -25.34 38.05 -44.95
CA ALA A 678 -24.96 39.01 -43.91
C ALA A 678 -25.85 40.27 -43.95
N GLY A 679 -26.25 40.75 -42.78
CA GLY A 679 -27.03 41.99 -42.62
C GLY A 679 -28.54 41.86 -42.85
N LEU A 680 -29.06 40.66 -43.13
CA LEU A 680 -30.50 40.41 -43.19
C LEU A 680 -31.02 39.84 -41.87
N ALA A 681 -32.19 40.33 -41.44
CA ALA A 681 -32.93 39.73 -40.33
C ALA A 681 -33.48 38.34 -40.72
N PRO A 682 -33.77 37.46 -39.75
CA PRO A 682 -34.49 36.22 -40.03
C PRO A 682 -35.80 36.46 -40.78
N ILE A 683 -36.17 35.55 -41.66
CA ILE A 683 -37.46 35.55 -42.36
C ILE A 683 -38.58 35.42 -41.33
N THR A 684 -38.42 34.48 -40.41
CA THR A 684 -39.37 34.20 -39.33
C THR A 684 -38.76 33.25 -38.30
N SER A 685 -39.49 33.06 -37.19
CA SER A 685 -39.28 31.95 -36.27
C SER A 685 -40.57 31.15 -36.10
N VAL A 686 -40.48 29.83 -36.22
CA VAL A 686 -41.59 28.87 -36.15
C VAL A 686 -41.47 28.07 -34.85
N VAL A 687 -42.45 28.20 -33.95
CA VAL A 687 -42.47 27.47 -32.67
C VAL A 687 -42.61 25.98 -32.95
N LYS A 688 -41.86 25.14 -32.22
CA LYS A 688 -41.94 23.68 -32.38
C LYS A 688 -43.33 23.12 -32.03
N THR A 689 -43.74 22.06 -32.73
CA THR A 689 -45.04 21.40 -32.51
C THR A 689 -44.93 19.91 -32.21
N GLY A 690 -43.73 19.31 -32.24
CA GLY A 690 -43.53 17.86 -32.12
C GLY A 690 -43.76 17.08 -33.42
N GLY A 691 -44.04 17.77 -34.53
CA GLY A 691 -44.22 17.19 -35.87
C GLY A 691 -43.82 18.20 -36.95
N SER A 692 -43.99 17.84 -38.24
CA SER A 692 -43.67 18.75 -39.34
C SER A 692 -44.39 20.09 -39.19
N MET A 693 -43.63 21.18 -39.35
CA MET A 693 -44.13 22.55 -39.25
C MET A 693 -44.18 23.17 -40.64
N THR A 694 -45.10 24.10 -40.85
CA THR A 694 -45.22 24.83 -42.10
C THR A 694 -45.23 26.32 -41.82
N TYR A 695 -44.46 27.09 -42.59
CA TYR A 695 -44.52 28.55 -42.61
C TYR A 695 -44.81 29.04 -44.02
N ALA A 696 -45.84 29.88 -44.16
CA ALA A 696 -46.23 30.47 -45.44
C ALA A 696 -45.43 31.76 -45.69
N ILE A 697 -44.59 31.75 -46.73
CA ILE A 697 -44.02 32.97 -47.30
C ILE A 697 -45.12 33.63 -48.15
N ALA A 698 -45.46 34.87 -47.84
CA ALA A 698 -46.51 35.59 -48.56
C ALA A 698 -46.15 35.79 -50.04
N ALA A 699 -47.12 35.60 -50.94
CA ALA A 699 -46.94 35.95 -52.35
C ALA A 699 -46.54 37.43 -52.51
N GLY A 700 -45.66 37.72 -53.47
CA GLY A 700 -45.07 39.03 -53.70
C GLY A 700 -43.82 39.32 -52.86
N THR A 701 -43.32 38.36 -52.06
CA THR A 701 -42.10 38.52 -51.27
C THR A 701 -40.89 38.61 -52.20
N SER A 702 -40.17 39.74 -52.18
CA SER A 702 -38.97 39.92 -53.00
C SER A 702 -37.87 38.96 -52.57
N ILE A 703 -37.23 38.29 -53.51
CA ILE A 703 -35.98 37.58 -53.26
C ILE A 703 -34.88 38.64 -53.02
N PRO A 704 -34.20 38.66 -51.86
CA PRO A 704 -33.10 39.58 -51.63
C PRO A 704 -31.96 39.36 -52.63
N ALA A 705 -31.25 40.43 -52.98
CA ALA A 705 -30.10 40.34 -53.89
C ALA A 705 -29.07 39.34 -53.35
N GLY A 706 -28.72 38.34 -54.17
CA GLY A 706 -27.76 37.30 -53.81
C GLY A 706 -28.32 36.12 -53.01
N ALA A 707 -29.64 36.07 -52.73
CA ALA A 707 -30.28 34.91 -52.12
C ALA A 707 -30.58 33.84 -53.19
N THR A 708 -30.09 32.62 -52.97
CA THR A 708 -30.39 31.45 -53.81
C THR A 708 -30.94 30.27 -53.02
N LYS A 709 -30.93 30.35 -51.68
CA LYS A 709 -31.36 29.29 -50.75
C LYS A 709 -32.15 29.86 -49.57
N LEU A 710 -33.00 29.01 -49.00
CA LEU A 710 -33.57 29.17 -47.66
C LEU A 710 -32.81 28.25 -46.69
N PHE A 711 -32.61 28.70 -45.46
CA PHE A 711 -31.96 27.94 -44.39
C PHE A 711 -32.88 27.85 -43.18
N ALA A 712 -32.83 26.73 -42.46
CA ALA A 712 -33.49 26.53 -41.18
C ALA A 712 -32.51 26.08 -40.11
N PHE A 713 -32.51 26.80 -38.99
CA PHE A 713 -31.75 26.49 -37.78
C PHE A 713 -32.71 26.17 -36.65
N SER A 714 -32.32 25.30 -35.73
CA SER A 714 -33.04 25.13 -34.46
C SER A 714 -32.52 26.14 -33.45
N GLU A 715 -33.38 26.70 -32.61
CA GLU A 715 -32.99 27.61 -31.52
C GLU A 715 -33.61 27.16 -30.20
N GLY A 716 -32.83 27.16 -29.13
CA GLY A 716 -33.28 26.93 -27.76
C GLY A 716 -32.42 27.70 -26.77
N LYS A 717 -33.03 28.30 -25.73
CA LYS A 717 -32.36 29.16 -24.74
C LYS A 717 -31.44 30.24 -25.35
N GLY A 718 -31.82 30.79 -26.50
CA GLY A 718 -31.09 31.85 -27.20
C GLY A 718 -29.82 31.41 -27.95
N LYS A 719 -29.61 30.10 -28.14
CA LYS A 719 -28.52 29.54 -28.97
C LYS A 719 -29.10 28.82 -30.18
N GLU A 720 -28.49 29.02 -31.36
CA GLU A 720 -28.82 28.28 -32.57
C GLU A 720 -28.01 26.98 -32.70
N SER A 721 -28.55 26.01 -33.44
CA SER A 721 -27.82 24.82 -33.88
C SER A 721 -26.59 25.19 -34.72
N VAL A 722 -25.50 24.41 -34.62
CA VAL A 722 -24.32 24.61 -35.48
C VAL A 722 -24.61 24.25 -36.93
N ASN A 723 -25.34 23.15 -37.13
CA ASN A 723 -25.78 22.69 -38.44
C ASN A 723 -27.19 23.22 -38.76
N TYR A 724 -27.62 23.03 -40.00
CA TYR A 724 -28.89 23.54 -40.53
C TYR A 724 -29.44 22.63 -41.62
N ALA A 725 -30.70 22.83 -41.98
CA ALA A 725 -31.28 22.32 -43.22
C ALA A 725 -31.43 23.45 -44.25
N GLU A 726 -31.30 23.14 -45.53
CA GLU A 726 -31.41 24.12 -46.63
C GLU A 726 -32.27 23.60 -47.78
N VAL A 727 -32.79 24.53 -48.61
CA VAL A 727 -33.46 24.24 -49.88
C VAL A 727 -33.21 25.37 -50.88
N ASP A 728 -33.02 25.04 -52.15
CA ASP A 728 -32.83 26.03 -53.22
C ASP A 728 -34.12 26.82 -53.50
N ILE A 729 -33.96 28.09 -53.85
CA ILE A 729 -35.04 28.96 -54.33
C ILE A 729 -35.09 28.81 -55.85
N SER A 730 -36.21 28.33 -56.38
CA SER A 730 -36.48 28.26 -57.82
C SER A 730 -37.67 29.16 -58.15
N ASP A 731 -37.40 30.36 -58.68
CA ASP A 731 -38.43 31.31 -59.15
C ASP A 731 -39.05 30.80 -60.46
N THR A 732 -40.38 30.73 -60.51
CA THR A 732 -41.11 30.17 -61.66
C THR A 732 -41.48 31.21 -62.74
N GLY A 733 -41.10 32.48 -62.57
CA GLY A 733 -41.34 33.56 -63.54
C GLY A 733 -40.41 33.52 -64.77
N VAL A 734 -40.98 33.46 -65.98
CA VAL A 734 -40.22 33.43 -67.25
C VAL A 734 -39.84 34.86 -67.72
N VAL A 735 -38.56 35.11 -67.98
CA VAL A 735 -38.03 36.37 -68.57
C VAL A 735 -37.82 36.20 -70.09
N PRO A 736 -38.32 37.10 -70.97
CA PRO A 736 -38.04 37.06 -72.41
C PRO A 736 -36.60 37.51 -72.76
N PRO A 737 -36.01 37.09 -73.91
CA PRO A 737 -34.65 37.47 -74.30
C PRO A 737 -34.52 38.96 -74.64
N ILE A 738 -33.44 39.58 -74.20
CA ILE A 738 -33.10 40.99 -74.51
C ILE A 738 -32.52 41.06 -75.93
N GLU A 739 -33.21 41.71 -76.88
CA GLU A 739 -32.62 42.06 -78.19
C GLU A 739 -31.55 43.13 -78.00
N ARG A 740 -30.31 42.83 -78.41
CA ARG A 740 -29.16 43.74 -78.26
C ARG A 740 -28.76 44.40 -79.59
N PRO A 741 -28.40 45.70 -79.61
CA PRO A 741 -28.11 46.47 -80.83
C PRO A 741 -26.89 46.01 -81.65
N PHE A 742 -26.05 45.16 -81.08
CA PHE A 742 -24.89 44.55 -81.73
C PHE A 742 -24.85 43.05 -81.45
N VAL A 743 -24.26 42.31 -82.38
CA VAL A 743 -23.94 40.89 -82.23
C VAL A 743 -22.45 40.66 -82.42
N VAL A 744 -21.86 39.82 -81.57
CA VAL A 744 -20.50 39.34 -81.76
C VAL A 744 -20.55 38.18 -82.75
N THR A 745 -19.96 38.38 -83.92
CA THR A 745 -20.02 37.40 -85.03
C THR A 745 -18.86 36.43 -85.02
N SER A 746 -17.72 36.81 -84.42
CA SER A 746 -16.61 35.90 -84.14
C SER A 746 -15.83 36.38 -82.93
N ALA A 747 -15.22 35.44 -82.22
CA ALA A 747 -14.35 35.72 -81.09
C ALA A 747 -13.26 34.64 -81.02
N ALA A 748 -12.01 35.05 -80.87
CA ALA A 748 -10.86 34.15 -80.83
C ALA A 748 -9.80 34.65 -79.84
N LEU A 749 -9.13 33.70 -79.19
CA LEU A 749 -7.97 33.94 -78.34
C LEU A 749 -6.76 33.21 -78.92
N SER A 750 -5.64 33.90 -79.04
CA SER A 750 -4.35 33.31 -79.37
C SER A 750 -3.36 33.64 -78.25
N THR A 751 -2.56 32.66 -77.83
CA THR A 751 -1.62 32.85 -76.72
C THR A 751 -0.23 32.30 -77.07
N ASN A 752 0.81 33.04 -76.69
CA ASN A 752 2.21 32.59 -76.75
C ASN A 752 2.91 32.78 -75.39
N SER A 753 4.22 32.51 -75.31
CA SER A 753 4.98 32.54 -74.05
C SER A 753 5.04 33.89 -73.35
N ALA A 754 4.75 35.00 -74.03
CA ALA A 754 4.84 36.35 -73.49
C ALA A 754 3.59 37.21 -73.71
N MET A 755 2.53 36.66 -74.33
CA MET A 755 1.41 37.46 -74.81
C MET A 755 0.08 36.68 -74.87
N VAL A 756 -1.00 37.36 -74.53
CA VAL A 756 -2.39 36.98 -74.83
C VAL A 756 -2.95 37.96 -75.85
N ASP A 757 -3.47 37.45 -76.96
CA ASP A 757 -3.96 38.20 -78.11
C ASP A 757 -5.43 37.86 -78.34
N ALA A 758 -6.34 38.77 -77.96
CA ALA A 758 -7.78 38.59 -78.01
C ALA A 758 -8.38 39.38 -79.17
N THR A 759 -9.18 38.71 -80.01
CA THR A 759 -9.82 39.31 -81.18
C THR A 759 -11.32 39.04 -81.16
N ILE A 760 -12.13 40.07 -81.40
CA ILE A 760 -13.57 39.91 -81.65
C ILE A 760 -14.00 40.67 -82.90
N SER A 761 -15.00 40.15 -83.60
CA SER A 761 -15.72 40.87 -84.65
C SER A 761 -17.13 41.20 -84.19
N VAL A 762 -17.51 42.47 -84.31
CA VAL A 762 -18.82 42.98 -83.90
C VAL A 762 -19.56 43.55 -85.10
N LYS A 763 -20.86 43.27 -85.20
CA LYS A 763 -21.73 43.79 -86.25
C LYS A 763 -22.99 44.42 -85.65
N PRO A 764 -23.42 45.62 -86.10
CA PRO A 764 -24.70 46.19 -85.69
C PRO A 764 -25.87 45.33 -86.18
N THR A 765 -26.89 45.19 -85.34
CA THR A 765 -28.18 44.56 -85.69
C THR A 765 -29.27 45.60 -85.97
N GLY A 766 -29.01 46.88 -85.66
CA GLY A 766 -29.93 48.01 -85.85
C GLY A 766 -29.25 49.31 -86.27
N LYS A 767 -29.89 50.47 -86.04
CA LYS A 767 -29.40 51.80 -86.47
C LYS A 767 -28.23 52.36 -85.64
N LEU A 768 -27.87 51.73 -84.52
CA LEU A 768 -26.78 52.18 -83.68
C LEU A 768 -25.44 51.76 -84.29
N ASP A 769 -24.56 52.71 -84.57
CA ASP A 769 -23.28 52.46 -85.24
C ASP A 769 -22.07 52.87 -84.38
N LYS A 770 -22.27 53.25 -83.12
CA LYS A 770 -21.21 53.51 -82.14
C LYS A 770 -21.29 52.56 -80.97
N ALA A 771 -20.15 52.03 -80.55
CA ALA A 771 -20.00 51.23 -79.34
C ALA A 771 -18.59 51.37 -78.76
N VAL A 772 -18.46 51.07 -77.47
CA VAL A 772 -17.18 50.86 -76.82
C VAL A 772 -16.96 49.37 -76.63
N VAL A 773 -15.87 48.84 -77.20
CA VAL A 773 -15.47 47.44 -77.04
C VAL A 773 -14.40 47.34 -75.97
N VAL A 774 -14.71 46.69 -74.86
CA VAL A 774 -13.87 46.58 -73.66
C VAL A 774 -13.37 45.15 -73.52
N PHE A 775 -12.06 44.96 -73.57
CA PHE A 775 -11.36 43.71 -73.29
C PHE A 775 -10.83 43.74 -71.87
N GLN A 776 -11.24 42.79 -71.05
CA GLN A 776 -10.81 42.64 -69.66
C GLN A 776 -10.06 41.32 -69.49
N LEU A 777 -8.75 41.41 -69.25
CA LEU A 777 -7.89 40.27 -68.96
C LEU A 777 -8.13 39.81 -67.52
N MET A 778 -8.37 38.51 -67.34
CA MET A 778 -8.69 37.85 -66.08
C MET A 778 -7.63 36.80 -65.72
N LYS A 779 -7.29 36.71 -64.43
CA LYS A 779 -6.59 35.56 -63.84
C LYS A 779 -7.53 34.91 -62.81
N GLY A 780 -8.09 33.76 -63.15
CA GLY A 780 -9.25 33.22 -62.43
C GLY A 780 -10.43 34.20 -62.46
N ASN A 781 -11.01 34.51 -61.30
CA ASN A 781 -12.09 35.49 -61.18
C ASN A 781 -11.62 36.95 -60.97
N THR A 782 -10.31 37.22 -61.01
CA THR A 782 -9.75 38.56 -60.75
C THR A 782 -9.39 39.29 -62.04
N PRO A 783 -9.93 40.49 -62.31
CA PRO A 783 -9.51 41.32 -63.43
C PRO A 783 -8.15 41.95 -63.17
N ILE A 784 -7.23 41.83 -64.13
CA ILE A 784 -5.83 42.27 -63.97
C ILE A 784 -5.42 43.35 -64.98
N SER A 785 -6.11 43.48 -66.12
CA SER A 785 -5.87 44.55 -67.09
C SER A 785 -7.10 44.79 -67.96
N ILE A 786 -7.28 46.01 -68.47
CA ILE A 786 -8.40 46.42 -69.33
C ILE A 786 -7.86 47.21 -70.53
N ALA A 787 -8.37 46.94 -71.72
CA ALA A 787 -8.20 47.73 -72.93
C ALA A 787 -9.56 48.05 -73.55
N ALA A 788 -9.82 49.30 -73.92
CA ALA A 788 -11.11 49.71 -74.47
C ALA A 788 -10.94 50.51 -75.77
N TYR A 789 -11.84 50.29 -76.73
CA TYR A 789 -11.89 50.98 -78.01
C TYR A 789 -13.26 51.59 -78.21
N GLU A 790 -13.35 52.91 -78.23
CA GLU A 790 -14.55 53.59 -78.72
C GLU A 790 -14.44 53.74 -80.23
N ALA A 791 -15.39 53.16 -80.98
CA ALA A 791 -15.34 53.17 -82.43
C ALA A 791 -16.74 53.24 -83.06
N LYS A 792 -16.76 53.81 -84.26
CA LYS A 792 -17.91 53.73 -85.14
C LYS A 792 -17.82 52.43 -85.96
N VAL A 793 -18.73 51.48 -85.73
CA VAL A 793 -18.78 50.17 -86.37
C VAL A 793 -19.69 50.26 -87.62
N PRO A 794 -19.17 50.03 -88.83
CA PRO A 794 -19.96 50.09 -90.06
C PRO A 794 -20.88 48.86 -90.17
N ALA A 795 -21.84 48.92 -91.10
CA ALA A 795 -22.90 47.91 -91.22
C ALA A 795 -22.37 46.50 -91.57
N GLU A 796 -21.24 46.42 -92.27
CA GLU A 796 -20.52 45.18 -92.57
C GLU A 796 -19.82 44.55 -91.35
N GLY A 797 -19.67 45.31 -90.26
CA GLY A 797 -19.00 44.92 -89.02
C GLY A 797 -17.55 45.42 -88.92
N SER A 798 -16.94 45.28 -87.75
CA SER A 798 -15.51 45.59 -87.53
C SER A 798 -14.87 44.61 -86.56
N THR A 799 -13.58 44.41 -86.74
CA THR A 799 -12.77 43.53 -85.90
C THR A 799 -11.89 44.36 -84.97
N PHE A 800 -11.96 44.04 -83.69
CA PHE A 800 -11.22 44.67 -82.61
C PHE A 800 -10.24 43.67 -82.02
N ASN A 801 -9.04 44.14 -81.69
CA ASN A 801 -7.94 43.31 -81.23
C ASN A 801 -7.25 43.98 -80.04
N ALA A 802 -7.03 43.24 -78.96
CA ALA A 802 -6.29 43.67 -77.78
C ALA A 802 -5.19 42.66 -77.43
N LYS A 803 -3.96 43.17 -77.26
CA LYS A 803 -2.78 42.37 -76.92
C LYS A 803 -2.28 42.73 -75.53
N PHE A 804 -2.14 41.72 -74.67
CA PHE A 804 -1.67 41.87 -73.30
C PHE A 804 -0.36 41.12 -73.12
N ASN A 805 0.67 41.82 -72.64
CA ASN A 805 1.95 41.20 -72.30
C ASN A 805 1.83 40.50 -70.94
N VAL A 806 1.95 39.18 -70.91
CA VAL A 806 1.69 38.34 -69.72
C VAL A 806 2.64 37.15 -69.63
N ASN A 807 2.74 36.51 -68.46
CA ASN A 807 3.60 35.33 -68.24
C ASN A 807 2.79 34.02 -68.27
N ARG A 808 3.07 33.09 -69.20
CA ARG A 808 2.19 31.99 -69.66
C ARG A 808 1.78 30.91 -68.64
N LYS A 809 2.27 30.90 -67.40
CA LYS A 809 2.00 29.79 -66.45
C LYS A 809 0.61 29.83 -65.78
N ASP A 810 -0.19 30.85 -66.04
CA ASP A 810 -1.27 31.26 -65.12
C ASP A 810 -2.71 31.11 -65.66
N GLY A 811 -2.94 30.48 -66.82
CA GLY A 811 -4.29 30.16 -67.30
C GLY A 811 -5.23 31.37 -67.42
N TYR A 812 -4.87 32.35 -68.24
CA TYR A 812 -5.64 33.59 -68.40
C TYR A 812 -6.88 33.43 -69.27
N GLN A 813 -7.90 34.25 -69.00
CA GLN A 813 -9.10 34.40 -69.82
C GLN A 813 -9.27 35.88 -70.19
N VAL A 814 -9.96 36.18 -71.29
CA VAL A 814 -10.33 37.56 -71.65
C VAL A 814 -11.83 37.66 -71.77
N ARG A 815 -12.45 38.52 -70.94
CA ARG A 815 -13.87 38.87 -71.06
C ARG A 815 -14.00 40.09 -71.94
N VAL A 816 -14.92 40.05 -72.90
CA VAL A 816 -15.15 41.15 -73.82
C VAL A 816 -16.59 41.64 -73.70
N PHE A 817 -16.73 42.94 -73.49
CA PHE A 817 -18.00 43.65 -73.38
C PHE A 817 -18.13 44.66 -74.52
N VAL A 818 -19.33 44.78 -75.07
CA VAL A 818 -19.68 45.85 -76.03
C VAL A 818 -20.71 46.73 -75.32
N VAL A 819 -20.36 47.97 -75.02
CA VAL A 819 -21.16 48.87 -74.17
C VAL A 819 -21.39 50.23 -74.84
N SER A 820 -22.37 50.98 -74.36
CA SER A 820 -22.72 52.32 -74.87
C SER A 820 -21.64 53.37 -74.61
N ASP A 821 -20.98 53.25 -73.47
CA ASP A 821 -20.02 54.21 -72.92
C ASP A 821 -19.12 53.51 -71.90
N PHE A 822 -17.90 54.01 -71.74
CA PHE A 822 -16.95 53.53 -70.73
C PHE A 822 -16.33 54.74 -70.05
N ASN A 823 -16.59 54.91 -68.76
CA ASN A 823 -16.16 56.08 -67.99
C ASN A 823 -15.42 55.64 -66.70
N ALA A 824 -14.92 56.62 -65.94
CA ALA A 824 -14.13 56.36 -64.72
C ALA A 824 -14.97 56.02 -63.48
N ASP A 825 -16.30 55.97 -63.58
CA ASP A 825 -17.19 55.54 -62.51
C ASP A 825 -17.11 54.01 -62.34
N LEU A 826 -16.44 53.59 -61.26
CA LEU A 826 -16.23 52.18 -60.93
C LEU A 826 -17.53 51.42 -60.59
N THR A 827 -18.68 52.11 -60.52
CA THR A 827 -19.99 51.52 -60.25
C THR A 827 -20.89 51.41 -61.48
N ASN A 828 -20.48 51.95 -62.63
CA ASN A 828 -21.29 51.98 -63.85
C ASN A 828 -20.47 51.60 -65.09
N ILE A 829 -20.71 50.40 -65.63
CA ILE A 829 -19.97 49.84 -66.77
C ILE A 829 -20.55 50.23 -68.15
N GLY A 830 -21.56 51.10 -68.19
CA GLY A 830 -22.33 51.43 -69.39
C GLY A 830 -23.40 50.38 -69.73
N THR A 831 -24.30 50.70 -70.67
CA THR A 831 -25.35 49.76 -71.10
C THR A 831 -24.75 48.71 -72.02
N LEU A 832 -24.97 47.43 -71.73
CA LEU A 832 -24.53 46.34 -72.60
C LEU A 832 -25.28 46.32 -73.94
N LEU A 833 -24.54 46.48 -75.03
CA LEU A 833 -25.06 46.55 -76.38
C LEU A 833 -24.88 45.27 -77.20
N ALA A 834 -24.11 44.29 -76.71
CA ALA A 834 -24.03 42.92 -77.24
C ALA A 834 -23.91 41.93 -76.07
N GLU A 835 -24.14 40.63 -76.32
CA GLU A 835 -23.90 39.59 -75.31
C GLU A 835 -22.40 39.54 -74.97
N PRO A 836 -22.01 39.54 -73.67
CA PRO A 836 -20.61 39.43 -73.28
C PRO A 836 -20.02 38.10 -73.72
N VAL A 837 -18.77 38.12 -74.16
CA VAL A 837 -18.06 36.91 -74.59
C VAL A 837 -16.88 36.67 -73.66
N THR A 838 -16.74 35.44 -73.18
CA THR A 838 -15.54 35.00 -72.45
C THR A 838 -14.69 34.13 -73.36
N LEU A 839 -13.45 34.55 -73.56
CA LEU A 839 -12.44 33.88 -74.35
C LEU A 839 -11.47 33.14 -73.41
N ASN A 840 -11.35 31.83 -73.60
CA ASN A 840 -10.52 30.95 -72.77
C ASN A 840 -9.29 30.45 -73.52
#